data_AF-A0A2U1JR65-F1
#
_entry.id   AF-A0A2U1JR65-F1
#
_cell.length_a   1.000
_cell.length_b   1.000
_cell.length_c   1.000
_cell.angle_alpha   90.00
_cell.angle_beta   90.00
_cell.angle_gamma   90.00
#
_symmetry.space_group_name_H-M   'P 1'
#
loop_
_entity.id
_entity.type
_entity.pdbx_description
1 polymer ?
#
loop_
_entity_poly.entity_id
_entity_poly.type
_entity_poly.pdbx_seq_one_letter_code
_entity_poly.pdbx_strand_id
1 'polypeptide(L)'
;MINKITSLDFSKNPKLTYLGCMVNELTYLNLKNGNNTILTSLISAYNRLSCIQVDNKVYSDINWKSWKENTTSYSQDCSKTSNTTNPPVITATGNQSYCPLTNIKIVNDVTITDIDDTSTDAIYIQISSGYNNLQDQLFLNNVLAHPTVTSNWNASEGKLTLKSPIGIPVSYTDFEKAIKDIQFKNSSPAPTGIRNFSISIGQANYLPRNGHYYEYVPNLGITWTNAKNAADIRTYYGLKGYLATITAADEAQLAGKQAPGAGWIGGTDSETEGVWKWATGPEAGTVFWNGLANGSTPNFAFWNSNEPNQYAGVEEDFAHITAPGVGVAGSWNDLPIGGDPSGNYQPKGYIVEYGGTIGDPVLQLSTSTTLTIASITDTKPASRCDAGTITLQATASAGTINWYDATIGGTNMGSGPSFTSPNINTTTFYYVETTTANCSSTRTAVEAKINTTPTITSTNSAVTNCGSGLFTLKATTSAGTVNWYSQTGGVVVNTGLSYTTPFIAASTTYFSEATNNGCTNNTKVPVDLIVYPLPVVADETVKKCSSSTVQLDASLPNMTYLWSTGETTQTIEVPSNGIYTVDVTSLAPENCTSRKTITVQEDNKPEVKIVIVDETTVTIELIKEEDYFEYSIDGIHYQSSNVFTNAPSGLQTAYARDVNKCNTDSEPFVVIIVPKYFTPNNDGFNDVWEIKGLVNYPLAEVSLFDRYGKLIAQLHGFNRSWDGTYNKNQLPATDYWYVIKLDKDSPEVKGHFSLKR
;
A
#
# COMPACT_ATOMS: atom_id res chain seq x y z
N MET A 1 39.53 31.45 80.89
CA MET A 1 38.71 30.98 82.03
C MET A 1 37.28 30.85 81.53
N ILE A 2 36.65 29.69 81.71
CA ILE A 2 35.25 29.46 81.30
C ILE A 2 34.34 29.91 82.44
N ASN A 3 33.37 30.75 82.13
CA ASN A 3 32.34 31.18 83.07
C ASN A 3 31.26 30.07 83.20
N LYS A 4 30.67 29.88 84.38
CA LYS A 4 29.70 28.81 84.65
C LYS A 4 28.23 29.24 84.53
N ILE A 5 27.94 30.27 83.74
CA ILE A 5 26.56 30.71 83.52
C ILE A 5 25.89 29.74 82.56
N THR A 6 24.73 29.21 82.95
CA THR A 6 23.99 28.18 82.19
C THR A 6 22.72 28.71 81.51
N SER A 7 22.19 29.86 81.95
CA SER A 7 20.98 30.43 81.38
C SER A 7 20.99 31.96 81.42
N LEU A 8 20.55 32.61 80.35
CA LEU A 8 20.30 34.05 80.31
C LEU A 8 18.94 34.34 79.67
N ASP A 9 18.18 35.23 80.27
CA ASP A 9 16.88 35.66 79.79
C ASP A 9 16.81 37.19 79.70
N PHE A 10 16.62 37.70 78.49
CA PHE A 10 16.52 39.11 78.15
C PHE A 10 15.11 39.51 77.67
N SER A 11 14.09 38.68 77.90
CA SER A 11 12.71 38.95 77.46
C SER A 11 12.13 40.27 77.98
N LYS A 12 12.67 40.81 79.06
CA LYS A 12 12.26 42.09 79.66
C LYS A 12 13.15 43.27 79.26
N ASN A 13 14.04 43.09 78.29
CA ASN A 13 15.02 44.09 77.87
C ASN A 13 14.77 44.58 76.43
N PRO A 14 13.65 45.28 76.15
CA PRO A 14 13.27 45.69 74.78
C PRO A 14 14.18 46.77 74.17
N LYS A 15 15.11 47.34 74.93
CA LYS A 15 16.08 48.35 74.48
C LYS A 15 17.50 47.77 74.30
N LEU A 16 17.66 46.46 74.35
CA LEU A 16 18.97 45.80 74.22
C LEU A 16 19.53 46.00 72.80
N THR A 17 20.65 46.70 72.69
CA THR A 17 21.31 47.02 71.40
C THR A 17 22.58 46.21 71.14
N TYR A 18 23.20 45.66 72.18
CA TYR A 18 24.43 44.85 72.11
C TYR A 18 24.43 43.76 73.18
N LEU A 19 24.85 42.54 72.82
CA LEU A 19 25.03 41.43 73.77
C LEU A 19 26.24 40.56 73.42
N GLY A 20 27.19 40.46 74.35
CA GLY A 20 28.30 39.51 74.31
C GLY A 20 28.24 38.55 75.49
N CYS A 21 28.05 37.26 75.22
CA CYS A 21 27.93 36.20 76.22
C CYS A 21 28.79 34.96 75.90
N MET A 22 29.92 35.18 75.22
CA MET A 22 30.86 34.13 74.83
C MET A 22 31.56 33.45 76.01
N VAL A 23 32.03 32.21 75.80
CA VAL A 23 32.86 31.45 76.76
C VAL A 23 32.13 31.23 78.10
N ASN A 24 30.91 30.69 78.02
CA ASN A 24 30.09 30.27 79.15
C ASN A 24 29.64 28.80 78.97
N GLU A 25 28.74 28.31 79.82
CA GLU A 25 28.10 27.00 79.71
C GLU A 25 26.60 27.15 79.37
N LEU A 26 26.22 28.20 78.62
CA LEU A 26 24.81 28.50 78.37
C LEU A 26 24.14 27.34 77.63
N THR A 27 23.07 26.82 78.20
CA THR A 27 22.14 25.86 77.57
C THR A 27 20.80 26.52 77.25
N TYR A 28 20.57 27.76 77.73
CA TYR A 28 19.37 28.55 77.44
C TYR A 28 19.74 30.02 77.24
N LEU A 29 19.28 30.60 76.13
CA LEU A 29 19.38 32.04 75.85
C LEU A 29 18.08 32.54 75.23
N ASN A 30 17.41 33.45 75.94
CA ASN A 30 16.17 34.08 75.47
C ASN A 30 16.38 35.56 75.14
N LEU A 31 16.23 35.91 73.87
CA LEU A 31 16.30 37.25 73.31
C LEU A 31 14.94 37.72 72.75
N LYS A 32 13.85 36.96 72.98
CA LYS A 32 12.48 37.33 72.58
C LYS A 32 11.95 38.42 73.51
N ASN A 33 12.36 39.66 73.23
CA ASN A 33 12.14 40.82 74.09
C ASN A 33 11.08 41.78 73.53
N GLY A 34 10.33 41.34 72.51
CA GLY A 34 9.35 42.13 71.78
C GLY A 34 9.96 43.07 70.74
N ASN A 35 11.29 43.11 70.59
CA ASN A 35 11.98 44.01 69.68
C ASN A 35 13.44 43.62 69.37
N ASN A 36 13.72 42.33 69.19
CA ASN A 36 15.11 41.85 69.02
C ASN A 36 15.82 42.38 67.76
N THR A 37 15.13 43.08 66.85
CA THR A 37 15.72 43.72 65.66
C THR A 37 16.54 44.98 65.98
N ILE A 38 16.41 45.55 67.18
CA ILE A 38 17.27 46.66 67.66
C ILE A 38 18.66 46.18 68.10
N LEU A 39 18.81 44.88 68.39
CA LEU A 39 20.09 44.26 68.76
C LEU A 39 20.98 44.16 67.50
N THR A 40 21.89 45.10 67.34
CA THR A 40 22.73 45.18 66.12
C THR A 40 23.90 44.21 66.14
N SER A 41 24.26 43.67 67.32
CA SER A 41 25.35 42.71 67.47
C SER A 41 25.09 41.72 68.59
N LEU A 42 25.20 40.43 68.26
CA LEU A 42 25.14 39.30 69.17
C LEU A 42 26.41 38.46 69.03
N ILE A 43 27.10 38.23 70.15
CA ILE A 43 28.26 37.34 70.24
C ILE A 43 27.97 36.27 71.30
N SER A 44 27.61 35.07 70.87
CA SER A 44 27.18 33.97 71.74
C SER A 44 27.95 32.67 71.53
N ALA A 45 29.08 32.69 70.82
CA ALA A 45 29.91 31.52 70.56
C ALA A 45 30.60 30.97 71.83
N TYR A 46 31.00 29.69 71.77
CA TYR A 46 31.65 28.96 72.86
C TYR A 46 30.73 28.79 74.09
N ASN A 47 29.50 28.34 73.82
CA ASN A 47 28.45 27.93 74.75
C ASN A 47 27.98 26.50 74.44
N ARG A 48 26.91 26.04 75.11
CA ARG A 48 26.26 24.73 74.90
C ARG A 48 24.81 24.89 74.43
N LEU A 49 24.54 25.96 73.68
CA LEU A 49 23.21 26.28 73.18
C LEU A 49 22.84 25.32 72.04
N SER A 50 21.59 24.85 72.03
CA SER A 50 20.98 24.17 70.86
C SER A 50 20.04 25.12 70.11
N CYS A 51 19.48 26.10 70.83
CA CYS A 51 18.56 27.09 70.30
C CYS A 51 18.67 28.42 71.06
N ILE A 52 18.49 29.54 70.35
CA ILE A 52 18.39 30.89 70.89
C ILE A 52 16.99 31.43 70.56
N GLN A 53 16.24 31.81 71.61
CA GLN A 53 14.87 32.24 71.44
C GLN A 53 14.82 33.71 71.01
N VAL A 54 14.10 34.06 69.94
CA VAL A 54 14.10 35.41 69.31
C VAL A 54 12.69 35.83 68.89
N ASP A 55 12.42 37.14 68.71
CA ASP A 55 11.11 37.58 68.17
C ASP A 55 11.02 37.37 66.66
N ASN A 56 12.12 37.56 65.92
CA ASN A 56 12.18 37.40 64.47
C ASN A 56 13.35 36.47 64.06
N LYS A 57 13.02 35.24 63.65
CA LYS A 57 14.00 34.24 63.21
C LYS A 57 14.79 34.69 61.98
N VAL A 58 14.09 35.19 60.96
CA VAL A 58 14.69 35.59 59.67
C VAL A 58 15.73 36.69 59.86
N TYR A 59 15.38 37.73 60.63
CA TYR A 59 16.34 38.80 60.96
C TYR A 59 17.58 38.24 61.67
N SER A 60 17.38 37.32 62.61
CA SER A 60 18.45 36.73 63.42
C SER A 60 19.38 35.85 62.57
N ASP A 61 18.83 35.03 61.67
CA ASP A 61 19.60 34.18 60.75
C ASP A 61 20.48 35.01 59.80
N ILE A 62 19.99 36.17 59.35
CA ILE A 62 20.71 37.07 58.44
C ILE A 62 21.82 37.82 59.18
N ASN A 63 21.50 38.42 60.34
CA ASN A 63 22.39 39.40 60.97
C ASN A 63 23.36 38.77 61.98
N TRP A 64 23.08 37.59 62.52
CA TRP A 64 23.86 36.98 63.62
C TRP A 64 24.43 35.59 63.28
N LYS A 65 24.67 35.32 61.99
CA LYS A 65 25.16 34.01 61.52
C LYS A 65 26.53 33.59 62.07
N SER A 66 27.45 34.55 62.27
CA SER A 66 28.89 34.28 62.38
C SER A 66 29.42 34.04 63.79
N TRP A 67 28.61 34.26 64.84
CA TRP A 67 29.08 34.27 66.23
C TRP A 67 28.20 33.44 67.18
N LYS A 68 27.77 32.25 66.73
CA LYS A 68 27.12 31.18 67.49
C LYS A 68 27.73 29.83 67.10
N GLU A 69 27.44 28.76 67.83
CA GLU A 69 27.84 27.41 67.42
C GLU A 69 27.13 27.02 66.11
N ASN A 70 27.80 26.21 65.28
CA ASN A 70 27.22 25.72 64.02
C ASN A 70 25.93 24.91 64.26
N THR A 71 25.81 24.28 65.42
CA THR A 71 24.66 23.45 65.83
C THR A 71 23.52 24.24 66.48
N THR A 72 23.71 25.52 66.79
CA THR A 72 22.71 26.36 67.46
C THR A 72 21.75 26.98 66.45
N SER A 73 20.44 26.89 66.64
CA SER A 73 19.44 27.55 65.78
C SER A 73 18.80 28.78 66.43
N TYR A 74 18.19 29.67 65.63
CA TYR A 74 17.29 30.70 66.15
C TYR A 74 15.84 30.21 66.03
N SER A 75 15.03 30.41 67.06
CA SER A 75 13.60 30.06 67.01
C SER A 75 12.75 31.08 67.78
N GLN A 76 11.50 31.26 67.38
CA GLN A 76 10.53 32.00 68.18
C GLN A 76 10.06 31.23 69.42
N ASP A 77 10.32 29.92 69.44
CA ASP A 77 10.06 29.01 70.54
C ASP A 77 11.13 27.89 70.58
N CYS A 78 12.05 27.97 71.54
CA CYS A 78 13.10 26.97 71.70
C CYS A 78 12.64 25.71 72.45
N SER A 79 11.45 25.73 73.06
CA SER A 79 10.89 24.55 73.76
C SER A 79 10.46 23.44 72.79
N LYS A 80 10.30 23.77 71.50
CA LYS A 80 9.97 22.83 70.42
C LYS A 80 11.19 22.14 69.77
N THR A 81 12.42 22.32 70.29
CA THR A 81 13.65 21.88 69.58
C THR A 81 14.12 20.43 69.86
N SER A 82 13.29 19.60 70.48
CA SER A 82 13.54 18.15 70.57
C SER A 82 12.23 17.37 70.63
N ASN A 83 11.50 17.36 69.51
CA ASN A 83 10.63 16.27 69.06
C ASN A 83 10.30 16.56 67.60
N THR A 84 10.28 15.51 66.78
CA THR A 84 9.74 15.56 65.41
C THR A 84 8.36 16.19 65.45
N THR A 85 8.22 17.44 64.96
CA THR A 85 6.90 18.04 64.74
C THR A 85 6.14 17.09 63.83
N ASN A 86 5.03 16.55 64.30
CA ASN A 86 4.22 15.67 63.47
C ASN A 86 3.68 16.49 62.31
N PRO A 87 3.80 15.99 61.06
CA PRO A 87 3.23 16.68 59.91
C PRO A 87 1.70 16.77 60.08
N PRO A 88 1.07 17.90 59.72
CA PRO A 88 -0.38 18.00 59.74
C PRO A 88 -1.02 17.00 58.76
N VAL A 89 -2.26 16.63 59.06
CA VAL A 89 -3.08 15.73 58.26
C VAL A 89 -4.25 16.51 57.67
N ILE A 90 -4.41 16.49 56.36
CA ILE A 90 -5.56 17.05 55.66
C ILE A 90 -6.33 15.97 54.91
N THR A 91 -7.66 16.02 55.01
CA THR A 91 -8.57 15.17 54.23
C THR A 91 -9.67 16.03 53.62
N ALA A 92 -10.14 15.67 52.44
CA ALA A 92 -11.27 16.32 51.78
C ALA A 92 -12.17 15.31 51.07
N THR A 93 -13.44 15.67 50.93
CA THR A 93 -14.42 14.91 50.16
C THR A 93 -15.16 15.80 49.18
N GLY A 94 -15.86 15.18 48.23
CA GLY A 94 -16.71 15.89 47.26
C GLY A 94 -16.16 15.82 45.86
N ASN A 95 -16.00 14.59 45.34
CA ASN A 95 -15.91 14.37 43.88
C ASN A 95 -17.30 14.61 43.29
N GLN A 96 -17.40 15.43 42.26
CA GLN A 96 -18.68 15.89 41.72
C GLN A 96 -18.64 16.01 40.19
N SER A 97 -19.80 16.20 39.60
CA SER A 97 -19.91 16.57 38.18
C SER A 97 -19.92 18.09 38.03
N TYR A 98 -19.33 18.59 36.95
CA TYR A 98 -19.30 20.02 36.66
C TYR A 98 -20.18 20.36 35.46
N CYS A 99 -20.95 21.44 35.62
CA CYS A 99 -21.81 21.99 34.60
C CYS A 99 -21.13 23.19 33.95
N PRO A 100 -20.94 23.19 32.62
CA PRO A 100 -20.31 24.30 31.92
C PRO A 100 -20.95 25.65 32.27
N LEU A 101 -20.13 26.70 32.37
CA LEU A 101 -20.56 28.08 32.69
C LEU A 101 -21.22 28.28 34.07
N THR A 102 -21.14 27.28 34.96
CA THR A 102 -21.57 27.42 36.36
C THR A 102 -20.39 27.58 37.31
N ASN A 103 -20.66 28.01 38.54
CA ASN A 103 -19.71 27.96 39.64
C ASN A 103 -20.06 26.77 40.55
N ILE A 104 -19.06 26.00 40.97
CA ILE A 104 -19.26 24.88 41.90
C ILE A 104 -18.19 24.90 42.98
N LYS A 105 -18.54 24.46 44.20
CA LYS A 105 -17.56 24.25 45.27
C LYS A 105 -16.62 23.09 44.89
N ILE A 106 -15.34 23.23 45.18
CA ILE A 106 -14.36 22.18 44.88
C ILE A 106 -14.35 21.05 45.92
N VAL A 107 -14.92 21.27 47.10
CA VAL A 107 -15.07 20.28 48.17
C VAL A 107 -16.48 20.33 48.75
N ASN A 108 -16.96 19.20 49.26
CA ASN A 108 -18.11 19.15 50.17
C ASN A 108 -17.66 19.37 51.62
N ASP A 109 -16.54 18.76 51.99
CA ASP A 109 -15.96 18.88 53.32
C ASP A 109 -14.43 18.79 53.27
N VAL A 110 -13.78 19.38 54.27
CA VAL A 110 -12.34 19.34 54.49
C VAL A 110 -12.06 19.41 55.99
N THR A 111 -11.06 18.67 56.43
CA THR A 111 -10.60 18.64 57.82
C THR A 111 -9.08 18.66 57.85
N ILE A 112 -8.52 19.50 58.71
CA ILE A 112 -7.10 19.61 59.00
C ILE A 112 -6.88 19.35 60.48
N THR A 113 -6.08 18.33 60.78
CA THR A 113 -5.70 17.98 62.16
C THR A 113 -4.20 17.98 62.31
N ASP A 114 -3.73 18.56 63.40
CA ASP A 114 -2.32 18.64 63.76
C ASP A 114 -2.26 18.61 65.28
N ILE A 115 -1.33 17.82 65.82
CA ILE A 115 -1.20 17.59 67.26
C ILE A 115 -0.30 18.64 67.93
N ASP A 116 0.59 19.27 67.15
CA ASP A 116 1.65 20.14 67.65
C ASP A 116 1.39 21.63 67.30
N ASP A 117 0.57 21.89 66.29
CA ASP A 117 0.20 23.24 65.82
C ASP A 117 -1.31 23.38 65.56
N THR A 118 -1.83 24.61 65.64
CA THR A 118 -3.25 24.91 65.37
C THR A 118 -3.46 25.88 64.22
N SER A 119 -2.36 26.34 63.59
CA SER A 119 -2.35 27.35 62.54
C SER A 119 -1.15 27.16 61.63
N THR A 120 -1.28 27.61 60.38
CA THR A 120 -0.18 27.63 59.39
C THR A 120 -0.15 28.96 58.63
N ASP A 121 0.94 29.24 57.92
CA ASP A 121 1.12 30.49 57.18
C ASP A 121 0.23 30.57 55.93
N ALA A 122 0.04 29.45 55.24
CA ALA A 122 -0.70 29.38 53.99
C ALA A 122 -1.26 27.98 53.68
N ILE A 123 -2.27 27.94 52.81
CA ILE A 123 -2.78 26.73 52.14
C ILE A 123 -2.73 26.97 50.63
N TYR A 124 -2.38 25.93 49.88
CA TYR A 124 -2.27 25.98 48.43
C TYR A 124 -3.29 25.04 47.79
N ILE A 125 -4.12 25.58 46.90
CA ILE A 125 -5.09 24.83 46.13
C ILE A 125 -4.69 24.89 44.66
N GLN A 126 -4.49 23.75 44.02
CA GLN A 126 -3.92 23.65 42.70
C GLN A 126 -4.82 22.80 41.81
N ILE A 127 -5.09 23.24 40.58
CA ILE A 127 -5.65 22.35 39.56
C ILE A 127 -4.50 21.48 39.06
N SER A 128 -4.29 20.35 39.73
CA SER A 128 -3.12 19.47 39.61
C SER A 128 -3.12 18.64 38.32
N SER A 129 -4.29 18.42 37.73
CA SER A 129 -4.43 17.71 36.46
C SER A 129 -5.65 18.19 35.70
N GLY A 130 -5.52 18.24 34.37
CA GLY A 130 -6.55 18.72 33.44
C GLY A 130 -6.64 20.23 33.30
N TYR A 131 -5.71 21.00 33.86
CA TYR A 131 -5.78 22.45 33.91
C TYR A 131 -5.72 23.13 32.54
N ASN A 132 -6.60 24.10 32.33
CA ASN A 132 -6.60 25.00 31.19
C ASN A 132 -6.44 26.47 31.64
N ASN A 133 -5.23 27.01 31.49
CA ASN A 133 -4.86 28.38 31.89
C ASN A 133 -5.77 29.49 31.35
N LEU A 134 -6.37 29.32 30.17
CA LEU A 134 -7.22 30.35 29.56
C LEU A 134 -8.68 30.27 29.99
N GLN A 135 -9.09 29.18 30.64
CA GLN A 135 -10.50 28.88 30.88
C GLN A 135 -10.83 28.63 32.35
N ASP A 136 -9.94 27.98 33.06
CA ASP A 136 -10.15 27.53 34.44
C ASP A 136 -9.78 28.61 35.44
N GLN A 137 -10.62 28.81 36.46
CA GLN A 137 -10.32 29.71 37.57
C GLN A 137 -10.82 29.15 38.89
N LEU A 138 -9.98 29.26 39.92
CA LEU A 138 -10.38 29.13 41.32
C LEU A 138 -10.49 30.51 41.97
N PHE A 139 -11.47 30.67 42.86
CA PHE A 139 -11.62 31.89 43.65
C PHE A 139 -12.31 31.58 44.99
N LEU A 140 -11.99 32.38 46.01
CA LEU A 140 -12.70 32.36 47.28
C LEU A 140 -14.00 33.14 47.15
N ASN A 141 -15.13 32.43 47.28
CA ASN A 141 -16.42 33.09 47.36
C ASN A 141 -16.63 33.67 48.78
N ASN A 142 -17.52 34.66 48.93
CA ASN A 142 -17.88 35.26 50.22
C ASN A 142 -16.68 35.78 51.04
N VAL A 143 -15.73 36.49 50.41
CA VAL A 143 -14.48 36.96 51.06
C VAL A 143 -14.72 37.67 52.40
N LEU A 144 -15.80 38.43 52.55
CA LEU A 144 -16.15 39.13 53.81
C LEU A 144 -16.44 38.18 55.00
N ALA A 145 -16.80 36.93 54.75
CA ALA A 145 -17.01 35.92 55.77
C ALA A 145 -15.69 35.32 56.31
N HIS A 146 -14.56 35.61 55.65
CA HIS A 146 -13.24 35.04 55.95
C HIS A 146 -12.21 36.15 56.24
N PRO A 147 -12.38 36.99 57.28
CA PRO A 147 -11.56 38.19 57.50
C PRO A 147 -10.08 37.89 57.82
N THR A 148 -9.77 36.66 58.25
CA THR A 148 -8.41 36.20 58.55
C THR A 148 -7.68 35.62 57.34
N VAL A 149 -8.38 35.45 56.20
CA VAL A 149 -7.85 34.82 54.98
C VAL A 149 -7.97 35.76 53.79
N THR A 150 -6.89 35.91 53.04
CA THR A 150 -6.90 36.47 51.68
C THR A 150 -6.51 35.39 50.68
N SER A 151 -7.04 35.49 49.45
CA SER A 151 -6.79 34.52 48.38
C SER A 151 -6.12 35.20 47.18
N ASN A 152 -5.12 34.55 46.58
CA ASN A 152 -4.45 35.01 45.37
C ASN A 152 -4.39 33.89 44.30
N TRP A 153 -5.05 34.11 43.17
CA TRP A 153 -5.06 33.17 42.03
C TRP A 153 -3.91 33.49 41.07
N ASN A 154 -3.04 32.52 40.83
CA ASN A 154 -2.03 32.57 39.78
C ASN A 154 -2.48 31.69 38.60
N ALA A 155 -2.92 32.33 37.51
CA ALA A 155 -3.36 31.61 36.33
C ALA A 155 -2.21 30.84 35.64
N SER A 156 -0.99 31.37 35.61
CA SER A 156 0.13 30.65 34.98
C SER A 156 0.46 29.33 35.67
N GLU A 157 0.27 29.27 36.99
CA GLU A 157 0.47 28.06 37.78
C GLU A 157 -0.81 27.23 37.92
N GLY A 158 -2.00 27.82 37.80
CA GLY A 158 -3.26 27.16 38.17
C GLY A 158 -3.43 27.00 39.69
N LYS A 159 -2.80 27.90 40.46
CA LYS A 159 -2.66 27.84 41.91
C LYS A 159 -3.40 28.98 42.60
N LEU A 160 -4.25 28.64 43.56
CA LEU A 160 -4.84 29.57 44.52
C LEU A 160 -4.09 29.46 45.85
N THR A 161 -3.51 30.56 46.30
CA THR A 161 -2.87 30.65 47.63
C THR A 161 -3.82 31.32 48.61
N LEU A 162 -4.11 30.66 49.72
CA LEU A 162 -4.79 31.23 50.88
C LEU A 162 -3.76 31.57 51.95
N LYS A 163 -3.77 32.79 52.47
CA LYS A 163 -2.82 33.24 53.50
C LYS A 163 -3.38 34.37 54.33
N SER A 164 -2.64 34.75 55.37
CA SER A 164 -2.97 35.91 56.20
C SER A 164 -2.88 37.24 55.44
N PRO A 165 -3.85 38.17 55.59
CA PRO A 165 -3.75 39.52 55.05
C PRO A 165 -2.70 40.39 55.77
N ILE A 166 -2.31 40.02 57.00
CA ILE A 166 -1.41 40.81 57.87
C ILE A 166 -0.15 40.05 58.30
N GLY A 167 0.09 38.85 57.74
CA GLY A 167 1.30 38.07 58.00
C GLY A 167 1.32 37.29 59.32
N ILE A 168 0.16 37.08 59.95
CA ILE A 168 -0.01 36.22 61.14
C ILE A 168 -0.55 34.85 60.74
N PRO A 169 0.02 33.72 61.21
CA PRO A 169 -0.49 32.38 60.90
C PRO A 169 -2.00 32.26 61.13
N VAL A 170 -2.70 31.63 60.18
CA VAL A 170 -4.16 31.49 60.23
C VAL A 170 -4.52 30.14 60.80
N SER A 171 -5.55 30.10 61.66
CA SER A 171 -6.00 28.86 62.28
C SER A 171 -6.48 27.84 61.23
N TYR A 172 -6.25 26.55 61.50
CA TYR A 172 -6.73 25.49 60.61
C TYR A 172 -8.25 25.53 60.44
N THR A 173 -9.00 25.84 61.49
CA THR A 173 -10.47 26.00 61.44
C THR A 173 -10.91 27.13 60.50
N ASP A 174 -10.19 28.25 60.45
CA ASP A 174 -10.50 29.33 59.50
C ASP A 174 -10.14 28.94 58.07
N PHE A 175 -9.03 28.22 57.85
CA PHE A 175 -8.71 27.67 56.54
C PHE A 175 -9.74 26.65 56.07
N GLU A 176 -10.20 25.74 56.92
CA GLU A 176 -11.25 24.77 56.59
C GLU A 176 -12.53 25.48 56.10
N LYS A 177 -12.96 26.55 56.79
CA LYS A 177 -14.12 27.36 56.38
C LYS A 177 -13.88 28.03 55.03
N ALA A 178 -12.70 28.62 54.81
CA ALA A 178 -12.37 29.27 53.56
C ALA A 178 -12.31 28.26 52.38
N ILE A 179 -11.68 27.09 52.59
CA ILE A 179 -11.57 26.03 51.58
C ILE A 179 -12.97 25.54 51.16
N LYS A 180 -13.91 25.38 52.10
CA LYS A 180 -15.32 25.01 51.81
C LYS A 180 -16.07 26.04 50.97
N ASP A 181 -15.58 27.26 50.84
CA ASP A 181 -16.16 28.32 50.00
C ASP A 181 -15.34 28.61 48.74
N ILE A 182 -14.28 27.85 48.46
CA ILE A 182 -13.59 27.91 47.18
C ILE A 182 -14.47 27.34 46.08
N GLN A 183 -14.60 28.10 45.01
CA GLN A 183 -15.35 27.70 43.84
C GLN A 183 -14.45 27.62 42.60
N PHE A 184 -14.81 26.68 41.73
CA PHE A 184 -14.28 26.53 40.39
C PHE A 184 -15.27 27.07 39.36
N LYS A 185 -14.75 27.70 38.32
CA LYS A 185 -15.47 28.01 37.09
C LYS A 185 -14.60 27.76 35.86
N ASN A 186 -15.23 27.39 34.76
CA ASN A 186 -14.63 27.29 33.44
C ASN A 186 -15.41 28.19 32.46
N SER A 187 -14.70 28.98 31.66
CA SER A 187 -15.32 29.94 30.72
C SER A 187 -15.78 29.34 29.38
N SER A 188 -15.44 28.08 29.08
CA SER A 188 -15.88 27.38 27.88
C SER A 188 -17.34 26.94 28.02
N PRO A 189 -18.17 27.07 26.96
CA PRO A 189 -19.49 26.45 26.91
C PRO A 189 -19.44 24.93 26.70
N ALA A 190 -18.29 24.38 26.30
CA ALA A 190 -18.10 22.96 26.02
C ALA A 190 -16.73 22.45 26.54
N PRO A 191 -16.45 22.56 27.86
CA PRO A 191 -15.27 21.96 28.45
C PRO A 191 -15.39 20.43 28.42
N THR A 192 -14.26 19.73 28.54
CA THR A 192 -14.21 18.27 28.62
C THR A 192 -13.16 17.80 29.64
N GLY A 193 -13.23 16.51 29.97
CA GLY A 193 -12.25 15.83 30.82
C GLY A 193 -12.55 15.97 32.31
N ILE A 194 -11.50 15.79 33.11
CA ILE A 194 -11.55 15.83 34.58
C ILE A 194 -10.63 16.95 35.05
N ARG A 195 -11.02 17.66 36.11
CA ARG A 195 -10.16 18.56 36.86
C ARG A 195 -9.87 17.93 38.21
N ASN A 196 -8.60 17.77 38.55
CA ASN A 196 -8.19 17.29 39.86
C ASN A 196 -7.65 18.46 40.69
N PHE A 197 -8.24 18.72 41.85
CA PHE A 197 -7.88 19.81 42.74
C PHE A 197 -7.07 19.25 43.89
N SER A 198 -5.77 19.55 43.97
CA SER A 198 -4.99 19.25 45.16
C SER A 198 -5.05 20.41 46.16
N ILE A 199 -5.21 20.08 47.43
CA ILE A 199 -5.24 21.02 48.55
C ILE A 199 -4.09 20.63 49.47
N SER A 200 -3.11 21.51 49.63
CA SER A 200 -1.83 21.22 50.28
C SER A 200 -1.50 22.24 51.36
N ILE A 201 -1.02 21.75 52.51
CA ILE A 201 -0.56 22.62 53.61
C ILE A 201 0.84 23.17 53.34
N GLY A 202 1.67 22.43 52.61
CA GLY A 202 2.99 22.88 52.19
C GLY A 202 3.04 23.42 50.76
N GLN A 203 4.16 24.08 50.42
CA GLN A 203 4.29 24.86 49.19
C GLN A 203 4.46 24.02 47.92
N ALA A 204 4.97 22.80 48.04
CA ALA A 204 5.24 21.93 46.89
C ALA A 204 3.92 21.53 46.19
N ASN A 205 3.97 21.46 44.86
CA ASN A 205 2.82 21.08 44.03
C ASN A 205 2.56 19.58 44.21
N TYR A 206 1.35 19.21 44.64
CA TYR A 206 0.98 17.81 44.85
C TYR A 206 0.23 17.24 43.65
N LEU A 207 0.64 16.05 43.18
CA LEU A 207 -0.06 15.29 42.17
C LEU A 207 -0.74 14.05 42.79
N PRO A 208 -2.08 13.99 42.84
CA PRO A 208 -2.78 12.88 43.48
C PRO A 208 -2.62 11.52 42.80
N ARG A 209 -2.29 11.49 41.50
CA ARG A 209 -2.19 10.24 40.72
C ARG A 209 -1.05 9.35 41.22
N ASN A 210 0.09 9.93 41.58
CA ASN A 210 1.26 9.21 42.10
C ASN A 210 1.54 9.52 43.58
N GLY A 211 0.90 10.54 44.16
CA GLY A 211 1.12 10.93 45.56
C GLY A 211 2.41 11.70 45.78
N HIS A 212 3.03 12.22 44.72
CA HIS A 212 4.31 12.91 44.79
C HIS A 212 4.15 14.43 44.86
N TYR A 213 5.23 15.10 45.29
CA TYR A 213 5.33 16.55 45.43
C TYR A 213 6.43 17.11 44.53
N TYR A 214 6.17 18.25 43.90
CA TYR A 214 7.08 18.90 42.96
C TYR A 214 7.39 20.34 43.37
N GLU A 215 8.66 20.71 43.35
CA GLU A 215 9.14 22.05 43.72
C GLU A 215 10.14 22.55 42.67
N TYR A 216 9.90 23.72 42.10
CA TYR A 216 10.91 24.42 41.30
C TYR A 216 11.86 25.19 42.22
N VAL A 217 13.16 24.94 42.04
CA VAL A 217 14.22 25.57 42.81
C VAL A 217 15.03 26.49 41.90
N PRO A 218 14.94 27.83 42.06
CA PRO A 218 15.72 28.76 41.24
C PRO A 218 17.22 28.67 41.60
N ASN A 219 18.05 28.48 40.58
CA ASN A 219 19.50 28.55 40.66
C ASN A 219 20.06 28.82 39.27
N LEU A 220 20.48 30.06 39.03
CA LEU A 220 20.91 30.51 37.71
C LEU A 220 22.29 29.92 37.35
N GLY A 221 22.35 29.20 36.23
CA GLY A 221 23.57 28.59 35.70
C GLY A 221 24.02 27.32 36.43
N ILE A 222 23.15 26.69 37.23
CA ILE A 222 23.48 25.41 37.85
C ILE A 222 23.69 24.33 36.77
N THR A 223 24.74 23.53 36.90
CA THR A 223 24.95 22.37 36.02
C THR A 223 24.04 21.21 36.41
N TRP A 224 23.74 20.30 35.50
CA TRP A 224 22.87 19.16 35.77
C TRP A 224 23.35 18.31 36.96
N THR A 225 24.67 18.02 37.04
CA THR A 225 25.25 17.25 38.16
C THR A 225 25.08 17.98 39.50
N ASN A 226 25.28 19.29 39.54
CA ASN A 226 25.09 20.06 40.77
C ASN A 226 23.61 20.15 41.16
N ALA A 227 22.71 20.26 40.17
CA ALA A 227 21.27 20.22 40.41
C ALA A 227 20.83 18.86 40.98
N LYS A 228 21.35 17.76 40.43
CA LYS A 228 21.14 16.41 40.97
C LYS A 228 21.57 16.30 42.43
N ASN A 229 22.81 16.69 42.74
CA ASN A 229 23.32 16.64 44.11
C ASN A 229 22.54 17.56 45.06
N ALA A 230 22.10 18.73 44.58
CA ALA A 230 21.32 19.66 45.37
C ALA A 230 19.89 19.16 45.64
N ALA A 231 19.29 18.44 44.69
CA ALA A 231 18.01 17.77 44.88
C ALA A 231 18.13 16.58 45.86
N ASP A 232 19.19 15.77 45.75
CA ASP A 232 19.43 14.57 46.58
C ASP A 232 19.57 14.85 48.09
N ILE A 233 19.93 16.09 48.47
CA ILE A 233 20.06 16.54 49.87
C ILE A 233 18.85 17.31 50.39
N ARG A 234 17.86 17.59 49.53
CA ARG A 234 16.63 18.27 49.95
C ARG A 234 15.71 17.27 50.63
N THR A 235 14.94 17.79 51.58
CA THR A 235 13.92 17.03 52.29
C THR A 235 12.63 17.82 52.36
N TYR A 236 11.49 17.16 52.23
CA TYR A 236 10.18 17.75 52.38
C TYR A 236 9.35 16.95 53.39
N TYR A 237 9.24 17.44 54.62
CA TYR A 237 8.59 16.74 55.74
C TYR A 237 9.08 15.30 55.95
N GLY A 238 10.37 15.07 55.74
CA GLY A 238 11.00 13.75 55.85
C GLY A 238 11.04 12.95 54.55
N LEU A 239 10.33 13.37 53.49
CA LEU A 239 10.51 12.82 52.15
C LEU A 239 11.87 13.23 51.58
N LYS A 240 12.59 12.31 50.96
CA LYS A 240 13.84 12.60 50.27
C LYS A 240 13.57 13.21 48.89
N GLY A 241 14.30 14.27 48.55
CA GLY A 241 14.24 14.90 47.23
C GLY A 241 15.16 14.22 46.21
N TYR A 242 14.80 14.35 44.94
CA TYR A 242 15.60 13.96 43.78
C TYR A 242 15.19 14.81 42.55
N LEU A 243 16.00 14.88 41.49
CA LEU A 243 15.56 15.57 40.27
C LEU A 243 14.34 14.87 39.68
N ALA A 244 13.32 15.64 39.34
CA ALA A 244 12.04 15.07 38.95
C ALA A 244 12.14 14.13 37.75
N THR A 245 11.39 13.04 37.84
CA THR A 245 11.18 12.04 36.81
C THR A 245 9.75 12.17 36.33
N ILE A 246 9.55 12.50 35.04
CA ILE A 246 8.22 12.87 34.53
C ILE A 246 7.67 11.71 33.70
N THR A 247 6.72 10.95 34.25
CA THR A 247 6.27 9.68 33.66
C THR A 247 4.88 9.74 33.00
N ALA A 248 4.17 10.85 33.11
CA ALA A 248 2.92 11.08 32.38
C ALA A 248 2.61 12.55 32.09
N ALA A 249 1.57 12.77 31.28
CA ALA A 249 1.18 14.09 30.79
C ALA A 249 0.75 15.08 31.89
N ASP A 250 0.13 14.60 32.97
CA ASP A 250 -0.24 15.44 34.11
C ASP A 250 0.95 15.83 34.98
N GLU A 251 1.98 14.98 35.10
CA GLU A 251 3.27 15.36 35.70
C GLU A 251 3.96 16.43 34.85
N ALA A 252 3.99 16.27 33.52
CA ALA A 252 4.58 17.28 32.64
C ALA A 252 3.84 18.63 32.75
N GLN A 253 2.51 18.59 32.88
CA GLN A 253 1.71 19.79 33.16
C GLN A 253 2.07 20.39 34.53
N LEU A 254 2.10 19.60 35.60
CA LEU A 254 2.31 20.11 36.95
C LEU A 254 3.74 20.62 37.19
N ALA A 255 4.72 19.82 36.80
CA ALA A 255 6.15 20.06 37.05
C ALA A 255 6.79 20.98 36.00
N GLY A 256 6.32 20.97 34.75
CA GLY A 256 6.88 21.80 33.69
C GLY A 256 6.08 23.07 33.40
N LYS A 257 4.77 22.94 33.22
CA LYS A 257 3.91 24.07 32.83
C LYS A 257 3.46 24.92 34.03
N GLN A 258 3.12 24.27 35.14
CA GLN A 258 2.52 24.90 36.34
C GLN A 258 3.53 25.21 37.45
N ALA A 259 4.78 24.79 37.31
CA ALA A 259 5.91 25.26 38.11
C ALA A 259 6.88 26.02 37.17
N PRO A 260 6.46 27.19 36.61
CA PRO A 260 7.13 27.80 35.47
C PRO A 260 8.57 28.16 35.81
N GLY A 261 9.49 27.43 35.19
CA GLY A 261 10.93 27.58 35.37
C GLY A 261 11.69 26.81 34.30
N ALA A 262 12.79 27.39 33.82
CA ALA A 262 13.69 26.72 32.88
C ALA A 262 14.68 25.89 33.70
N GLY A 263 14.40 24.62 33.94
CA GLY A 263 15.15 23.84 34.94
C GLY A 263 15.44 22.40 34.55
N TRP A 264 16.49 21.85 35.16
CA TRP A 264 16.88 20.45 34.99
C TRP A 264 15.85 19.48 35.57
N ILE A 265 15.71 18.34 34.89
CA ILE A 265 15.00 17.14 35.33
C ILE A 265 15.93 15.93 35.27
N GLY A 266 15.49 14.79 35.80
CA GLY A 266 16.35 13.61 36.01
C GLY A 266 16.80 12.84 34.76
N GLY A 267 16.43 13.28 33.55
CA GLY A 267 16.66 12.54 32.32
C GLY A 267 18.03 12.78 31.70
N THR A 268 18.68 11.74 31.20
CA THR A 268 19.98 11.79 30.51
C THR A 268 20.20 10.59 29.61
N ASP A 269 20.97 10.74 28.54
CA ASP A 269 21.52 9.64 27.71
C ASP A 269 23.06 9.56 27.77
N SER A 270 23.71 10.26 28.71
CA SER A 270 25.18 10.32 28.88
C SER A 270 25.88 8.97 29.08
N GLU A 271 25.14 7.91 29.41
CA GLU A 271 25.68 6.55 29.45
C GLU A 271 25.68 5.83 28.10
N THR A 272 24.72 6.13 27.24
CA THR A 272 24.57 5.53 25.90
C THR A 272 23.81 6.51 25.02
N GLU A 273 24.55 7.19 24.15
CA GLU A 273 24.05 8.16 23.18
C GLU A 273 22.76 7.70 22.48
N GLY A 274 21.73 8.55 22.51
CA GLY A 274 20.43 8.26 21.91
C GLY A 274 19.55 7.31 22.72
N VAL A 275 19.96 6.88 23.92
CA VAL A 275 19.15 6.07 24.85
C VAL A 275 18.91 6.85 26.13
N TRP A 276 17.82 7.60 26.15
CA TRP A 276 17.44 8.48 27.25
C TRP A 276 16.76 7.72 28.38
N LYS A 277 17.28 7.90 29.60
CA LYS A 277 16.77 7.26 30.80
C LYS A 277 16.71 8.21 32.00
N TRP A 278 15.89 7.86 32.97
CA TRP A 278 15.90 8.54 34.26
C TRP A 278 17.15 8.13 35.05
N ALA A 279 17.92 9.09 35.56
CA ALA A 279 19.12 8.87 36.38
C ALA A 279 18.90 9.14 37.88
N THR A 280 17.70 9.57 38.25
CA THR A 280 17.29 9.91 39.61
C THR A 280 15.96 9.24 39.96
N GLY A 281 15.59 9.32 41.24
CA GLY A 281 14.29 8.86 41.71
C GLY A 281 14.11 7.34 41.73
N PRO A 282 12.91 6.88 42.12
CA PRO A 282 12.49 5.48 42.03
C PRO A 282 12.59 4.89 40.62
N GLU A 283 12.50 5.73 39.59
CA GLU A 283 12.52 5.38 38.17
C GLU A 283 13.94 5.26 37.61
N ALA A 284 14.98 5.45 38.42
CA ALA A 284 16.37 5.41 37.99
C ALA A 284 16.70 4.12 37.20
N GLY A 285 17.25 4.30 36.00
CA GLY A 285 17.58 3.23 35.06
C GLY A 285 16.51 2.94 34.02
N THR A 286 15.30 3.49 34.15
CA THR A 286 14.23 3.27 33.17
C THR A 286 14.39 4.15 31.93
N VAL A 287 14.30 3.53 30.74
CA VAL A 287 14.38 4.21 29.44
C VAL A 287 13.03 4.85 29.13
N PHE A 288 13.05 6.12 28.70
CA PHE A 288 11.86 6.86 28.29
C PHE A 288 11.90 7.36 26.85
N TRP A 289 13.06 7.36 26.19
CA TRP A 289 13.17 7.72 24.77
C TRP A 289 14.35 7.04 24.08
N ASN A 290 14.18 6.63 22.82
CA ASN A 290 15.25 6.10 21.98
C ASN A 290 15.32 6.85 20.65
N GLY A 291 16.52 7.32 20.30
CA GLY A 291 16.82 8.06 19.06
C GLY A 291 16.85 9.58 19.27
N LEU A 292 17.04 10.30 18.16
CA LEU A 292 16.99 11.76 18.09
C LEU A 292 15.53 12.25 17.97
N ALA A 293 15.30 13.41 17.37
CA ALA A 293 14.00 14.06 17.17
C ALA A 293 12.93 13.17 16.50
N ASN A 294 13.34 12.20 15.70
CA ASN A 294 12.47 11.23 15.02
C ASN A 294 12.40 9.87 15.75
N GLY A 295 12.84 9.84 17.00
CA GLY A 295 12.89 8.68 17.85
C GLY A 295 11.51 8.17 18.30
N SER A 296 11.53 7.27 19.27
CA SER A 296 10.32 6.67 19.83
C SER A 296 10.37 6.62 21.34
N THR A 297 9.19 6.82 21.95
CA THR A 297 9.00 6.69 23.40
C THR A 297 8.54 5.26 23.74
N PRO A 298 9.29 4.48 24.53
CA PRO A 298 8.78 3.22 25.09
C PRO A 298 7.69 3.45 26.14
N ASN A 299 7.77 4.60 26.82
CA ASN A 299 6.87 5.01 27.90
C ASN A 299 6.33 6.41 27.59
N PHE A 300 6.61 7.40 28.44
CA PHE A 300 6.24 8.80 28.25
C PHE A 300 7.48 9.68 28.04
N ALA A 301 7.42 10.55 27.03
CA ALA A 301 8.37 11.63 26.83
C ALA A 301 7.61 12.87 26.36
N PHE A 302 8.06 14.06 26.78
CA PHE A 302 7.46 15.33 26.40
C PHE A 302 8.48 16.28 25.81
N TRP A 303 9.27 15.77 24.86
CA TRP A 303 10.20 16.58 24.07
C TRP A 303 9.49 17.71 23.32
N ASN A 304 10.19 18.82 23.15
CA ASN A 304 9.74 19.92 22.31
C ASN A 304 9.81 19.53 20.82
N SER A 305 9.22 20.35 19.95
CA SER A 305 9.27 20.11 18.51
C SER A 305 10.71 20.01 18.00
N ASN A 306 11.02 18.89 17.33
CA ASN A 306 12.36 18.53 16.84
C ASN A 306 13.41 18.20 17.91
N GLU A 307 13.03 17.83 19.13
CA GLU A 307 13.95 17.38 20.19
C GLU A 307 13.78 15.88 20.50
N PRO A 308 14.83 15.18 21.04
CA PRO A 308 16.19 15.67 21.27
C PRO A 308 17.00 15.72 19.97
N ASN A 309 17.80 16.76 19.76
CA ASN A 309 18.39 17.04 18.46
C ASN A 309 19.92 16.94 18.39
N GLN A 310 20.60 16.86 19.54
CA GLN A 310 22.05 16.82 19.64
C GLN A 310 22.73 17.97 18.87
N TYR A 311 22.42 19.21 19.27
CA TYR A 311 22.68 20.39 18.46
C TYR A 311 24.17 20.65 18.22
N ALA A 312 24.50 20.97 16.95
CA ALA A 312 25.78 21.52 16.51
C ALA A 312 27.04 20.70 16.89
N GLY A 313 26.92 19.38 17.08
CA GLY A 313 28.05 18.50 17.38
C GLY A 313 28.62 18.67 18.79
N VAL A 314 27.83 19.25 19.69
CA VAL A 314 28.06 19.24 21.14
C VAL A 314 27.25 18.07 21.72
N GLU A 315 27.80 17.38 22.73
CA GLU A 315 27.07 16.37 23.50
C GLU A 315 26.08 17.06 24.46
N GLU A 316 24.80 16.94 24.16
CA GLU A 316 23.63 17.52 24.83
C GLU A 316 22.91 16.48 25.69
N ASP A 317 23.62 15.81 26.59
CA ASP A 317 23.10 14.57 27.16
C ASP A 317 22.08 14.73 28.32
N PHE A 318 21.51 15.92 28.55
CA PHE A 318 20.72 16.21 29.75
C PHE A 318 19.38 16.88 29.45
N ALA A 319 18.31 16.34 30.03
CA ALA A 319 16.96 16.82 29.78
C ALA A 319 16.63 18.06 30.62
N HIS A 320 16.10 19.08 29.96
CA HIS A 320 15.83 20.40 30.51
C HIS A 320 14.41 20.84 30.15
N ILE A 321 13.64 21.36 31.11
CA ILE A 321 12.33 21.94 30.81
C ILE A 321 12.52 23.29 30.12
N THR A 322 11.89 23.45 28.96
CA THR A 322 11.97 24.67 28.16
C THR A 322 11.52 25.91 28.93
N ALA A 323 12.17 27.03 28.68
CA ALA A 323 11.80 28.29 29.31
C ALA A 323 10.37 28.71 28.91
N PRO A 324 9.63 29.41 29.81
CA PRO A 324 8.31 29.95 29.47
C PRO A 324 8.33 30.75 28.16
N GLY A 325 7.46 30.38 27.22
CA GLY A 325 7.36 31.00 25.89
C GLY A 325 8.18 30.33 24.79
N VAL A 326 8.97 29.29 25.09
CA VAL A 326 9.66 28.46 24.10
C VAL A 326 8.83 27.22 23.78
N GLY A 327 8.48 27.05 22.50
CA GLY A 327 7.83 25.84 22.01
C GLY A 327 6.54 25.48 22.76
N VAL A 328 6.37 24.18 23.04
CA VAL A 328 5.24 23.67 23.80
C VAL A 328 5.49 23.88 25.30
N ALA A 329 4.61 24.58 26.01
CA ALA A 329 4.83 24.89 27.43
C ALA A 329 5.00 23.61 28.29
N GLY A 330 6.11 23.53 29.02
CA GLY A 330 6.48 22.40 29.87
C GLY A 330 7.18 21.25 29.14
N SER A 331 7.40 21.37 27.82
CA SER A 331 8.16 20.39 27.05
C SER A 331 9.67 20.49 27.32
N TRP A 332 10.43 19.52 26.82
CA TRP A 332 11.83 19.37 27.14
C TRP A 332 12.75 19.68 25.96
N ASN A 333 13.96 20.14 26.27
CA ASN A 333 15.11 20.25 25.41
C ASN A 333 16.21 19.33 25.93
N ASP A 334 17.03 18.80 25.05
CA ASP A 334 18.34 18.24 25.39
C ASP A 334 19.36 19.39 25.45
N LEU A 335 20.27 19.38 26.42
CA LEU A 335 21.29 20.42 26.59
C LEU A 335 22.59 19.82 27.12
N PRO A 336 23.75 20.48 26.86
CA PRO A 336 25.00 20.09 27.49
C PRO A 336 24.91 20.25 29.01
N ILE A 337 25.80 19.61 29.78
CA ILE A 337 25.79 19.59 31.25
C ILE A 337 25.63 20.96 31.94
N GLY A 338 26.07 22.05 31.31
CA GLY A 338 25.94 23.43 31.80
C GLY A 338 24.82 24.26 31.16
N GLY A 339 24.18 23.75 30.11
CA GLY A 339 23.31 24.50 29.21
C GLY A 339 23.97 25.73 28.59
N ASP A 340 23.17 26.66 28.08
CA ASP A 340 23.68 27.91 27.51
C ASP A 340 24.14 28.90 28.60
N PRO A 341 25.11 29.77 28.28
CA PRO A 341 25.58 30.80 29.22
C PRO A 341 24.56 31.90 29.50
N SER A 342 23.53 32.07 28.65
CA SER A 342 22.47 33.06 28.82
C SER A 342 21.23 32.72 27.98
N GLY A 343 20.09 33.37 28.27
CA GLY A 343 18.91 33.28 27.42
C GLY A 343 17.90 32.21 27.86
N ASN A 344 17.26 31.55 26.88
CA ASN A 344 16.17 30.61 27.14
C ASN A 344 16.66 29.19 27.46
N TYR A 345 17.83 28.79 26.96
CA TYR A 345 18.44 27.50 27.23
C TYR A 345 19.48 27.54 28.36
N GLN A 346 19.60 28.70 29.03
CA GLN A 346 20.35 28.79 30.28
C GLN A 346 19.54 28.11 31.40
N PRO A 347 20.12 27.18 32.16
CA PRO A 347 19.47 26.64 33.34
C PRO A 347 19.19 27.74 34.36
N LYS A 348 17.92 27.95 34.71
CA LYS A 348 17.48 28.93 35.72
C LYS A 348 17.19 28.27 37.06
N GLY A 349 17.26 26.94 37.12
CA GLY A 349 16.94 26.15 38.30
C GLY A 349 16.83 24.67 37.98
N TYR A 350 16.06 23.96 38.80
CA TYR A 350 15.78 22.53 38.65
C TYR A 350 14.46 22.18 39.34
N ILE A 351 13.82 21.09 38.92
CA ILE A 351 12.63 20.57 39.58
C ILE A 351 13.04 19.44 40.52
N VAL A 352 12.62 19.55 41.77
CA VAL A 352 12.75 18.50 42.78
C VAL A 352 11.43 17.78 42.91
N GLU A 353 11.48 16.46 42.90
CA GLU A 353 10.37 15.58 43.22
C GLU A 353 10.62 14.92 44.58
N TYR A 354 9.54 14.74 45.35
CA TYR A 354 9.54 14.07 46.65
C TYR A 354 8.43 13.02 46.68
N GLY A 355 8.77 11.81 47.09
CA GLY A 355 7.86 10.67 47.17
C GLY A 355 8.40 9.42 46.47
N GLY A 356 7.85 8.25 46.81
CA GLY A 356 8.16 6.99 46.15
C GLY A 356 9.54 6.38 46.47
N THR A 357 10.41 7.06 47.21
CA THR A 357 11.73 6.52 47.56
C THR A 357 11.65 5.54 48.74
N ILE A 358 12.54 4.55 48.75
CA ILE A 358 12.59 3.55 49.83
C ILE A 358 12.90 4.24 51.16
N GLY A 359 11.97 4.11 52.11
CA GLY A 359 12.09 4.70 53.45
C GLY A 359 11.37 6.03 53.62
N ASP A 360 10.69 6.54 52.60
CA ASP A 360 9.87 7.74 52.71
C ASP A 360 8.72 7.55 53.73
N PRO A 361 8.47 8.54 54.61
CA PRO A 361 7.30 8.52 55.48
C PRO A 361 5.99 8.64 54.68
N VAL A 362 4.92 8.01 55.18
CA VAL A 362 3.57 8.23 54.65
C VAL A 362 3.04 9.56 55.19
N LEU A 363 2.81 10.51 54.31
CA LEU A 363 2.32 11.85 54.65
C LEU A 363 0.91 12.06 54.12
N GLN A 364 0.10 12.80 54.88
CA GLN A 364 -1.21 13.28 54.45
C GLN A 364 -1.23 14.82 54.47
N LEU A 365 -0.18 15.43 53.95
CA LEU A 365 -0.04 16.90 53.86
C LEU A 365 -0.88 17.52 52.74
N SER A 366 -1.42 16.65 51.87
CA SER A 366 -2.28 17.03 50.76
C SER A 366 -3.42 16.04 50.59
N THR A 367 -4.54 16.57 50.11
CA THR A 367 -5.72 15.80 49.72
C THR A 367 -6.18 16.25 48.33
N SER A 368 -7.13 15.53 47.73
CA SER A 368 -7.68 15.94 46.45
C SER A 368 -9.15 15.63 46.27
N THR A 369 -9.80 16.41 45.42
CA THR A 369 -11.14 16.15 44.89
C THR A 369 -11.15 16.31 43.38
N THR A 370 -12.17 15.76 42.72
CA THR A 370 -12.30 15.83 41.26
C THR A 370 -13.62 16.45 40.83
N LEU A 371 -13.56 17.24 39.76
CA LEU A 371 -14.74 17.61 38.99
C LEU A 371 -14.70 16.93 37.63
N THR A 372 -15.74 16.14 37.34
CA THR A 372 -15.89 15.43 36.07
C THR A 372 -16.82 16.21 35.14
N ILE A 373 -16.34 16.49 33.93
CA ILE A 373 -17.13 17.15 32.89
C ILE A 373 -17.64 16.08 31.93
N ALA A 374 -18.95 15.82 31.97
CA ALA A 374 -19.57 14.79 31.16
C ALA A 374 -19.60 15.20 29.68
N SER A 375 -19.19 14.29 28.80
CA SER A 375 -19.17 14.49 27.35
C SER A 375 -19.40 13.17 26.61
N ILE A 376 -19.89 13.25 25.37
CA ILE A 376 -19.89 12.13 24.45
C ILE A 376 -18.45 11.89 23.98
N THR A 377 -17.96 10.66 24.13
CA THR A 377 -16.58 10.27 23.82
C THR A 377 -16.45 9.57 22.48
N ASP A 378 -17.51 8.90 22.01
CA ASP A 378 -17.54 8.23 20.70
C ASP A 378 -18.98 8.06 20.20
N THR A 379 -19.15 7.98 18.88
CA THR A 379 -20.43 7.69 18.23
C THR A 379 -20.25 6.71 17.08
N LYS A 380 -21.23 5.83 16.89
CA LYS A 380 -21.24 4.83 15.81
C LYS A 380 -22.44 5.08 14.89
N PRO A 381 -22.23 5.72 13.72
CA PRO A 381 -23.25 5.81 12.70
C PRO A 381 -23.53 4.44 12.09
N ALA A 382 -24.68 4.30 11.43
CA ALA A 382 -25.04 3.08 10.73
C ALA A 382 -25.85 3.37 9.47
N SER A 383 -25.83 2.42 8.53
CA SER A 383 -26.51 2.54 7.25
C SER A 383 -27.35 1.31 6.95
N ARG A 384 -28.40 1.49 6.14
CA ARG A 384 -29.19 0.38 5.59
C ARG A 384 -29.69 0.69 4.18
N CYS A 385 -30.21 -0.33 3.53
CA CYS A 385 -30.86 -0.21 2.23
C CYS A 385 -32.35 0.11 2.43
N ASP A 386 -32.83 1.09 1.67
CA ASP A 386 -34.22 1.55 1.61
C ASP A 386 -34.82 1.94 2.97
N ALA A 387 -36.14 2.13 3.01
CA ALA A 387 -36.85 2.64 4.19
C ALA A 387 -36.92 1.65 5.35
N GLY A 388 -36.74 2.12 6.58
CA GLY A 388 -36.78 1.31 7.80
C GLY A 388 -35.95 1.88 8.96
N THR A 389 -35.64 1.04 9.95
CA THR A 389 -35.01 1.47 11.20
C THR A 389 -33.50 1.20 11.20
N ILE A 390 -32.73 2.09 11.82
CA ILE A 390 -31.27 2.01 12.00
C ILE A 390 -30.93 2.03 13.49
N THR A 391 -29.99 1.19 13.93
CA THR A 391 -29.46 1.25 15.30
C THR A 391 -28.13 1.99 15.33
N LEU A 392 -28.11 3.11 16.04
CA LEU A 392 -26.96 3.97 16.29
C LEU A 392 -26.43 3.71 17.69
N GLN A 393 -25.15 4.02 17.94
CA GLN A 393 -24.56 3.87 19.27
C GLN A 393 -23.73 5.10 19.66
N ALA A 394 -23.56 5.30 20.96
CA ALA A 394 -22.71 6.33 21.53
C ALA A 394 -22.11 5.90 22.88
N THR A 395 -20.96 6.45 23.23
CA THR A 395 -20.34 6.31 24.54
C THR A 395 -20.14 7.69 25.18
N ALA A 396 -20.16 7.74 26.51
CA ALA A 396 -19.98 8.97 27.27
C ALA A 396 -18.96 8.77 28.40
N SER A 397 -18.27 9.84 28.78
CA SER A 397 -17.31 9.84 29.89
C SER A 397 -17.98 9.63 31.25
N ALA A 398 -19.21 10.13 31.39
CA ALA A 398 -20.08 9.97 32.56
C ALA A 398 -21.53 10.32 32.16
N GLY A 399 -22.48 10.00 33.02
CA GLY A 399 -23.88 10.41 32.88
C GLY A 399 -24.76 9.50 32.02
N THR A 400 -26.00 9.92 31.82
CA THR A 400 -27.00 9.22 31.01
C THR A 400 -27.00 9.77 29.59
N ILE A 401 -26.83 8.89 28.61
CA ILE A 401 -26.91 9.22 27.18
C ILE A 401 -28.37 9.44 26.78
N ASN A 402 -28.68 10.55 26.11
CA ASN A 402 -30.00 10.91 25.59
C ASN A 402 -29.92 11.27 24.11
N TRP A 403 -30.88 10.79 23.33
CA TRP A 403 -30.95 10.94 21.88
C TRP A 403 -32.07 11.90 21.48
N TYR A 404 -31.83 12.70 20.45
CA TYR A 404 -32.72 13.77 19.99
C TYR A 404 -32.79 13.82 18.46
N ASP A 405 -33.89 14.40 17.96
CA ASP A 405 -34.14 14.63 16.53
C ASP A 405 -33.61 15.97 16.01
N ALA A 406 -33.02 16.82 16.87
CA ALA A 406 -32.49 18.13 16.51
C ALA A 406 -31.21 18.49 17.27
N THR A 407 -30.40 19.39 16.71
CA THR A 407 -29.17 19.89 17.35
C THR A 407 -29.42 20.71 18.61
N ILE A 408 -30.54 21.44 18.67
CA ILE A 408 -30.99 22.25 19.81
C ILE A 408 -32.51 22.09 19.93
N GLY A 409 -33.04 21.91 21.14
CA GLY A 409 -34.47 21.66 21.36
C GLY A 409 -34.86 20.23 20.93
N GLY A 410 -35.95 20.09 20.16
CA GLY A 410 -36.38 18.79 19.63
C GLY A 410 -37.02 17.86 20.67
N THR A 411 -37.36 16.65 20.22
CA THR A 411 -37.97 15.59 21.02
C THR A 411 -36.88 14.65 21.53
N ASN A 412 -36.94 14.25 22.81
CA ASN A 412 -36.10 13.16 23.29
C ASN A 412 -36.63 11.85 22.69
N MET A 413 -35.81 11.21 21.85
CA MET A 413 -36.12 10.02 21.10
C MET A 413 -35.81 8.73 21.86
N GLY A 414 -35.02 8.81 22.93
CA GLY A 414 -34.63 7.66 23.74
C GLY A 414 -33.38 7.93 24.59
N SER A 415 -33.07 7.00 25.49
CA SER A 415 -31.87 7.05 26.32
C SER A 415 -31.10 5.73 26.30
N GLY A 416 -29.82 5.80 26.64
CA GLY A 416 -28.90 4.66 26.67
C GLY A 416 -27.85 4.68 25.55
N PRO A 417 -26.88 3.74 25.60
CA PRO A 417 -25.74 3.69 24.68
C PRO A 417 -26.11 3.28 23.25
N SER A 418 -27.35 2.81 23.04
CA SER A 418 -27.86 2.38 21.74
C SER A 418 -29.25 2.96 21.52
N PHE A 419 -29.51 3.45 20.31
CA PHE A 419 -30.78 4.03 19.90
C PHE A 419 -31.19 3.47 18.54
N THR A 420 -32.42 2.95 18.46
CA THR A 420 -33.01 2.52 17.19
C THR A 420 -33.94 3.62 16.68
N SER A 421 -33.65 4.15 15.48
CA SER A 421 -34.45 5.17 14.85
C SER A 421 -35.90 4.71 14.58
N PRO A 422 -36.86 5.64 14.45
CA PRO A 422 -38.09 5.40 13.70
C PRO A 422 -37.81 4.90 12.28
N ASN A 423 -38.87 4.44 11.60
CA ASN A 423 -38.78 4.10 10.19
C ASN A 423 -38.52 5.39 9.38
N ILE A 424 -37.33 5.48 8.78
CA ILE A 424 -36.90 6.60 7.94
C ILE A 424 -36.70 6.12 6.52
N ASN A 425 -36.98 6.98 5.53
CA ASN A 425 -36.80 6.69 4.10
C ASN A 425 -35.76 7.61 3.42
N THR A 426 -35.17 8.52 4.18
CA THR A 426 -34.08 9.41 3.77
C THR A 426 -33.01 9.45 4.88
N THR A 427 -31.76 9.72 4.50
CA THR A 427 -30.67 9.91 5.47
C THR A 427 -31.03 11.01 6.46
N THR A 428 -30.98 10.67 7.74
CA THR A 428 -31.40 11.55 8.85
C THR A 428 -30.30 11.60 9.90
N PHE A 429 -30.05 12.77 10.47
CA PHE A 429 -29.14 12.93 11.59
C PHE A 429 -29.91 12.90 12.91
N TYR A 430 -29.43 12.07 13.84
CA TYR A 430 -29.84 12.12 15.24
C TYR A 430 -28.73 12.74 16.07
N TYR A 431 -29.08 13.25 17.24
CA TYR A 431 -28.17 14.02 18.08
C TYR A 431 -28.13 13.42 19.46
N VAL A 432 -26.94 13.25 20.01
CA VAL A 432 -26.74 12.58 21.29
C VAL A 432 -26.02 13.51 22.26
N GLU A 433 -26.52 13.60 23.50
CA GLU A 433 -25.86 14.27 24.63
C GLU A 433 -25.77 13.33 25.81
N THR A 434 -24.92 13.66 26.79
CA THR A 434 -24.95 13.03 28.10
C THR A 434 -25.41 14.01 29.16
N THR A 435 -26.20 13.52 30.13
CA THR A 435 -26.69 14.31 31.26
C THR A 435 -26.18 13.78 32.59
N THR A 436 -25.60 14.66 33.42
CA THR A 436 -25.18 14.34 34.80
C THR A 436 -25.59 15.47 35.74
N ALA A 437 -26.21 15.13 36.88
CA ALA A 437 -26.62 16.11 37.90
C ALA A 437 -27.33 17.37 37.36
N ASN A 438 -28.30 17.16 36.44
CA ASN A 438 -29.08 18.19 35.72
C ASN A 438 -28.32 19.01 34.67
N CYS A 439 -27.15 18.56 34.24
CA CYS A 439 -26.32 19.27 33.26
C CYS A 439 -26.09 18.42 32.02
N SER A 440 -26.38 19.00 30.86
CA SER A 440 -26.22 18.36 29.55
C SER A 440 -24.90 18.76 28.91
N SER A 441 -24.23 17.80 28.26
CA SER A 441 -23.17 18.10 27.30
C SER A 441 -23.75 18.79 26.06
N THR A 442 -22.87 19.37 25.24
CA THR A 442 -23.25 19.69 23.86
C THR A 442 -23.65 18.40 23.11
N ARG A 443 -24.57 18.53 22.16
CA ARG A 443 -25.02 17.40 21.34
C ARG A 443 -24.01 17.09 20.22
N THR A 444 -23.77 15.80 20.01
CA THR A 444 -22.97 15.26 18.90
C THR A 444 -23.90 14.66 17.87
N ALA A 445 -23.72 14.97 16.59
CA ALA A 445 -24.51 14.39 15.51
C ALA A 445 -24.07 12.94 15.20
N VAL A 446 -25.04 12.07 14.89
CA VAL A 446 -24.86 10.68 14.50
C VAL A 446 -25.71 10.39 13.28
N GLU A 447 -25.07 9.97 12.18
CA GLU A 447 -25.75 9.75 10.90
C GLU A 447 -26.47 8.39 10.86
N ALA A 448 -27.78 8.42 10.56
CA ALA A 448 -28.54 7.25 10.13
C ALA A 448 -28.72 7.31 8.60
N LYS A 449 -27.87 6.58 7.88
CA LYS A 449 -27.76 6.68 6.42
C LYS A 449 -28.69 5.71 5.69
N ILE A 450 -29.53 6.24 4.79
CA ILE A 450 -30.38 5.43 3.90
C ILE A 450 -29.76 5.40 2.52
N ASN A 451 -29.33 4.22 2.09
CA ASN A 451 -28.90 3.96 0.73
C ASN A 451 -30.10 3.44 -0.07
N THR A 452 -30.28 3.94 -1.30
CA THR A 452 -31.32 3.42 -2.19
C THR A 452 -30.83 2.15 -2.88
N THR A 453 -31.67 1.13 -2.91
CA THR A 453 -31.39 -0.06 -3.72
C THR A 453 -31.48 0.31 -5.20
N PRO A 454 -30.39 0.15 -5.97
CA PRO A 454 -30.37 0.57 -7.35
C PRO A 454 -30.98 -0.50 -8.27
N THR A 455 -31.28 -0.10 -9.49
CA THR A 455 -31.85 -0.96 -10.54
C THR A 455 -31.11 -0.70 -11.84
N ILE A 456 -30.87 -1.75 -12.64
CA ILE A 456 -30.43 -1.59 -14.02
C ILE A 456 -31.54 -0.89 -14.81
N THR A 457 -31.22 0.26 -15.41
CA THR A 457 -32.18 1.07 -16.19
C THR A 457 -32.16 0.71 -17.68
N SER A 458 -31.01 0.28 -18.19
CA SER A 458 -30.89 -0.28 -19.54
C SER A 458 -29.61 -1.09 -19.69
N THR A 459 -29.61 -2.02 -20.63
CA THR A 459 -28.41 -2.68 -21.17
C THR A 459 -28.32 -2.38 -22.66
N ASN A 460 -27.15 -2.61 -23.27
CA ASN A 460 -27.09 -2.67 -24.72
C ASN A 460 -27.89 -3.86 -25.27
N SER A 461 -28.39 -3.73 -26.50
CA SER A 461 -28.95 -4.86 -27.26
C SER A 461 -27.92 -5.98 -27.37
N ALA A 462 -28.39 -7.18 -27.75
CA ALA A 462 -27.52 -8.33 -27.98
C ALA A 462 -26.30 -7.92 -28.82
N VAL A 463 -25.11 -8.22 -28.30
CA VAL A 463 -23.85 -7.85 -28.96
C VAL A 463 -23.47 -9.01 -29.86
N THR A 464 -23.31 -8.74 -31.14
CA THR A 464 -22.98 -9.75 -32.15
C THR A 464 -21.52 -9.63 -32.56
N ASN A 465 -20.90 -10.76 -32.87
CA ASN A 465 -19.59 -10.81 -33.52
C ASN A 465 -19.54 -11.97 -34.53
N CYS A 466 -18.76 -11.79 -35.61
CA CYS A 466 -18.49 -12.86 -36.56
C CYS A 466 -17.28 -13.67 -36.09
N GLY A 467 -17.53 -14.94 -35.80
CA GLY A 467 -16.55 -15.80 -35.16
C GLY A 467 -16.27 -15.41 -33.71
N SER A 468 -15.35 -16.18 -33.11
CA SER A 468 -14.94 -15.99 -31.73
C SER A 468 -14.20 -14.66 -31.52
N GLY A 469 -14.43 -13.99 -30.40
CA GLY A 469 -13.78 -12.71 -30.11
C GLY A 469 -14.14 -12.11 -28.76
N LEU A 470 -13.83 -10.82 -28.59
CA LEU A 470 -14.12 -10.04 -27.38
C LEU A 470 -15.41 -9.25 -27.57
N PHE A 471 -16.24 -9.21 -26.54
CA PHE A 471 -17.50 -8.45 -26.52
C PHE A 471 -17.44 -7.34 -25.48
N THR A 472 -17.95 -6.16 -25.83
CA THR A 472 -18.11 -5.04 -24.87
C THR A 472 -19.56 -4.93 -24.44
N LEU A 473 -19.82 -5.17 -23.16
CA LEU A 473 -21.12 -5.07 -22.52
C LEU A 473 -21.26 -3.71 -21.88
N LYS A 474 -22.46 -3.13 -21.92
CA LYS A 474 -22.76 -1.84 -21.31
C LYS A 474 -24.09 -1.90 -20.58
N ALA A 475 -24.14 -1.28 -19.40
CA ALA A 475 -25.36 -1.13 -18.64
C ALA A 475 -25.41 0.23 -17.97
N THR A 476 -26.62 0.76 -17.81
CA THR A 476 -26.89 1.96 -17.01
C THR A 476 -27.66 1.55 -15.76
N THR A 477 -27.45 2.29 -14.66
CA THR A 477 -28.09 2.03 -13.36
C THR A 477 -28.67 3.33 -12.80
N SER A 478 -29.74 3.23 -12.00
CA SER A 478 -30.36 4.37 -11.33
C SER A 478 -29.45 5.02 -10.28
N ALA A 479 -28.54 4.26 -9.68
CA ALA A 479 -27.49 4.74 -8.78
C ALA A 479 -26.33 3.73 -8.68
N GLY A 480 -25.18 4.19 -8.20
CA GLY A 480 -24.02 3.32 -7.93
C GLY A 480 -23.36 2.78 -9.20
N THR A 481 -22.92 1.52 -9.16
CA THR A 481 -22.19 0.83 -10.22
C THR A 481 -22.91 -0.45 -10.67
N VAL A 482 -22.33 -1.17 -11.63
CA VAL A 482 -22.86 -2.44 -12.14
C VAL A 482 -21.84 -3.54 -11.89
N ASN A 483 -22.29 -4.63 -11.26
CA ASN A 483 -21.58 -5.89 -11.15
C ASN A 483 -21.93 -6.79 -12.34
N TRP A 484 -20.92 -7.38 -12.97
CA TRP A 484 -21.08 -8.31 -14.08
C TRP A 484 -20.86 -9.74 -13.62
N TYR A 485 -21.63 -10.67 -14.19
CA TYR A 485 -21.56 -12.09 -13.90
C TYR A 485 -21.58 -12.89 -15.20
N SER A 486 -20.82 -13.98 -15.27
CA SER A 486 -20.87 -14.92 -16.40
C SER A 486 -22.06 -15.90 -16.33
N GLN A 487 -22.71 -16.00 -15.17
CA GLN A 487 -23.85 -16.90 -14.94
C GLN A 487 -24.70 -16.42 -13.76
N THR A 488 -25.97 -16.82 -13.75
CA THR A 488 -26.86 -16.60 -12.59
C THR A 488 -26.29 -17.30 -11.35
N GLY A 489 -26.15 -16.55 -10.25
CA GLY A 489 -25.54 -17.07 -9.00
C GLY A 489 -24.02 -17.24 -9.02
N GLY A 490 -23.33 -16.82 -10.09
CA GLY A 490 -21.87 -16.80 -10.13
C GLY A 490 -21.25 -15.69 -9.27
N VAL A 491 -19.92 -15.66 -9.24
CA VAL A 491 -19.14 -14.55 -8.64
C VAL A 491 -19.08 -13.36 -9.60
N VAL A 492 -18.81 -12.17 -9.04
CA VAL A 492 -18.60 -10.96 -9.84
C VAL A 492 -17.33 -11.13 -10.69
N VAL A 493 -17.46 -11.00 -12.01
CA VAL A 493 -16.33 -11.07 -12.96
C VAL A 493 -15.75 -9.69 -13.29
N ASN A 494 -16.56 -8.63 -13.15
CA ASN A 494 -16.13 -7.25 -13.34
C ASN A 494 -17.09 -6.26 -12.66
N THR A 495 -16.62 -5.05 -12.38
CA THR A 495 -17.43 -3.95 -11.86
C THR A 495 -17.22 -2.68 -12.68
N GLY A 496 -18.31 -2.10 -13.19
CA GLY A 496 -18.27 -0.87 -13.99
C GLY A 496 -19.46 -0.79 -14.95
N LEU A 497 -19.76 0.40 -15.47
CA LEU A 497 -20.85 0.60 -16.44
C LEU A 497 -20.58 -0.05 -17.80
N SER A 498 -19.33 -0.44 -18.06
CA SER A 498 -18.89 -1.16 -19.26
C SER A 498 -17.94 -2.27 -18.87
N TYR A 499 -18.02 -3.40 -19.57
CA TYR A 499 -17.13 -4.54 -19.37
C TYR A 499 -16.76 -5.20 -20.70
N THR A 500 -15.47 -5.35 -20.96
CA THR A 500 -14.98 -6.13 -22.09
C THR A 500 -14.67 -7.55 -21.63
N THR A 501 -15.42 -8.51 -22.19
CA THR A 501 -15.26 -9.92 -21.88
C THR A 501 -13.90 -10.48 -22.33
N PRO A 502 -13.41 -11.57 -21.71
CA PRO A 502 -12.40 -12.44 -22.30
C PRO A 502 -12.87 -13.05 -23.62
N PHE A 503 -11.99 -13.80 -24.29
CA PHE A 503 -12.29 -14.43 -25.56
C PHE A 503 -13.46 -15.42 -25.45
N ILE A 504 -14.52 -15.19 -26.22
CA ILE A 504 -15.73 -16.02 -26.26
C ILE A 504 -15.79 -16.78 -27.59
N ALA A 505 -15.86 -18.10 -27.52
CA ALA A 505 -15.88 -18.99 -28.68
C ALA A 505 -17.28 -19.38 -29.16
N ALA A 506 -18.30 -19.28 -28.30
CA ALA A 506 -19.68 -19.63 -28.60
C ALA A 506 -20.65 -18.65 -27.92
N SER A 507 -21.84 -18.47 -28.49
CA SER A 507 -22.87 -17.60 -27.94
C SER A 507 -23.17 -17.93 -26.48
N THR A 508 -23.26 -16.90 -25.64
CA THR A 508 -23.48 -17.01 -24.20
C THR A 508 -24.18 -15.77 -23.66
N THR A 509 -24.69 -15.84 -22.44
CA THR A 509 -25.33 -14.71 -21.77
C THR A 509 -24.53 -14.29 -20.56
N TYR A 510 -24.25 -12.99 -20.43
CA TYR A 510 -23.74 -12.38 -19.20
C TYR A 510 -24.88 -11.69 -18.48
N PHE A 511 -24.70 -11.42 -17.19
CA PHE A 511 -25.71 -10.77 -16.36
C PHE A 511 -25.15 -9.52 -15.71
N SER A 512 -25.98 -8.49 -15.63
CA SER A 512 -25.69 -7.22 -14.96
C SER A 512 -26.58 -7.06 -13.73
N GLU A 513 -26.00 -6.56 -12.64
CA GLU A 513 -26.70 -6.26 -11.39
C GLU A 513 -26.25 -4.89 -10.90
N ALA A 514 -27.20 -4.02 -10.58
CA ALA A 514 -26.88 -2.73 -10.01
C ALA A 514 -26.50 -2.86 -8.53
N THR A 515 -25.48 -2.12 -8.09
CA THR A 515 -25.07 -2.06 -6.68
C THR A 515 -24.74 -0.64 -6.24
N ASN A 516 -25.18 -0.26 -5.04
CA ASN A 516 -24.95 1.08 -4.48
C ASN A 516 -24.69 0.97 -2.97
N ASN A 517 -23.45 1.21 -2.53
CA ASN A 517 -23.03 1.10 -1.12
C ASN A 517 -23.44 -0.24 -0.46
N GLY A 518 -23.33 -1.34 -1.19
CA GLY A 518 -23.71 -2.68 -0.73
C GLY A 518 -25.19 -3.03 -0.88
N CYS A 519 -26.04 -2.10 -1.32
CA CYS A 519 -27.44 -2.38 -1.63
C CYS A 519 -27.59 -2.97 -3.03
N THR A 520 -28.27 -4.10 -3.10
CA THR A 520 -28.65 -4.81 -4.34
C THR A 520 -30.08 -5.31 -4.18
N ASN A 521 -30.82 -5.44 -5.29
CA ASN A 521 -32.13 -6.09 -5.31
C ASN A 521 -32.07 -7.55 -5.77
N ASN A 522 -30.86 -8.08 -6.00
CA ASN A 522 -30.58 -9.41 -6.57
C ASN A 522 -31.23 -9.69 -7.93
N THR A 523 -31.76 -8.66 -8.61
CA THR A 523 -32.34 -8.77 -9.94
C THR A 523 -31.22 -8.61 -10.97
N LYS A 524 -30.93 -9.71 -11.68
CA LYS A 524 -29.91 -9.77 -12.71
C LYS A 524 -30.54 -9.60 -14.10
N VAL A 525 -30.06 -8.63 -14.87
CA VAL A 525 -30.54 -8.35 -16.24
C VAL A 525 -29.56 -8.98 -17.24
N PRO A 526 -30.03 -9.88 -18.14
CA PRO A 526 -29.17 -10.55 -19.10
C PRO A 526 -28.70 -9.61 -20.22
N VAL A 527 -27.50 -9.87 -20.73
CA VAL A 527 -26.94 -9.31 -21.95
C VAL A 527 -26.44 -10.46 -22.80
N ASP A 528 -27.09 -10.70 -23.93
CA ASP A 528 -26.75 -11.80 -24.83
C ASP A 528 -25.57 -11.44 -25.74
N LEU A 529 -24.63 -12.37 -25.83
CA LEU A 529 -23.49 -12.31 -26.73
C LEU A 529 -23.71 -13.38 -27.79
N ILE A 530 -23.85 -12.96 -29.04
CA ILE A 530 -24.15 -13.85 -30.16
C ILE A 530 -22.89 -13.95 -31.03
N VAL A 531 -22.32 -15.16 -31.08
CA VAL A 531 -21.23 -15.50 -31.99
C VAL A 531 -21.84 -16.12 -33.24
N TYR A 532 -21.78 -15.39 -34.35
CA TYR A 532 -22.23 -15.90 -35.64
C TYR A 532 -21.11 -16.72 -36.31
N PRO A 533 -21.43 -17.87 -36.90
CA PRO A 533 -20.43 -18.68 -37.59
C PRO A 533 -19.90 -17.96 -38.84
N LEU A 534 -18.60 -18.08 -39.09
CA LEU A 534 -17.99 -17.62 -40.33
C LEU A 534 -18.32 -18.61 -41.46
N PRO A 535 -18.56 -18.13 -42.71
CA PRO A 535 -18.65 -19.00 -43.87
C PRO A 535 -17.38 -19.86 -44.01
N VAL A 536 -17.53 -21.18 -44.06
CA VAL A 536 -16.39 -22.10 -44.18
C VAL A 536 -16.03 -22.22 -45.66
N VAL A 537 -14.90 -21.62 -46.03
CA VAL A 537 -14.35 -21.66 -47.40
C VAL A 537 -12.93 -22.22 -47.35
N ALA A 538 -12.53 -22.91 -48.42
CA ALA A 538 -11.19 -23.48 -48.57
C ALA A 538 -10.55 -22.97 -49.85
N ASP A 539 -9.28 -22.60 -49.77
CA ASP A 539 -8.51 -22.21 -50.95
C ASP A 539 -8.38 -23.39 -51.92
N GLU A 540 -8.35 -23.08 -53.22
CA GLU A 540 -8.24 -24.10 -54.26
C GLU A 540 -7.28 -23.67 -55.37
N THR A 541 -6.78 -24.67 -56.11
CA THR A 541 -5.99 -24.44 -57.33
C THR A 541 -6.72 -25.09 -58.50
N VAL A 542 -7.01 -24.30 -59.53
CA VAL A 542 -7.68 -24.76 -60.74
C VAL A 542 -6.69 -24.70 -61.90
N LYS A 543 -6.64 -25.78 -62.67
CA LYS A 543 -5.81 -25.89 -63.87
C LYS A 543 -6.59 -25.47 -65.11
N LYS A 544 -5.93 -24.82 -66.07
CA LYS A 544 -6.54 -24.41 -67.34
C LYS A 544 -5.57 -24.53 -68.52
N CYS A 545 -6.15 -24.54 -69.72
CA CYS A 545 -5.41 -24.48 -70.97
C CYS A 545 -5.15 -23.02 -71.40
N SER A 546 -4.11 -22.78 -72.21
CA SER A 546 -3.62 -21.44 -72.61
C SER A 546 -4.67 -20.53 -73.24
N SER A 547 -5.64 -21.11 -73.95
CA SER A 547 -6.64 -20.39 -74.75
C SER A 547 -8.09 -20.59 -74.28
N SER A 548 -8.32 -21.24 -73.14
CA SER A 548 -9.65 -21.48 -72.58
C SER A 548 -9.97 -20.54 -71.42
N THR A 549 -11.26 -20.24 -71.23
CA THR A 549 -11.74 -19.74 -69.92
C THR A 549 -11.86 -20.90 -68.95
N VAL A 550 -11.91 -20.60 -67.66
CA VAL A 550 -12.19 -21.59 -66.62
C VAL A 550 -13.24 -21.03 -65.67
N GLN A 551 -14.20 -21.89 -65.32
CA GLN A 551 -15.24 -21.56 -64.34
C GLN A 551 -14.66 -21.66 -62.93
N LEU A 552 -14.75 -20.57 -62.16
CA LEU A 552 -14.47 -20.55 -60.73
C LEU A 552 -15.78 -20.61 -59.96
N ASP A 553 -15.80 -21.32 -58.82
CA ASP A 553 -16.96 -21.45 -57.95
C ASP A 553 -16.58 -21.09 -56.52
N ALA A 554 -17.37 -20.26 -55.85
CA ALA A 554 -17.21 -20.00 -54.41
C ALA A 554 -17.52 -21.25 -53.54
N SER A 555 -18.18 -22.26 -54.11
CA SER A 555 -18.52 -23.57 -53.54
C SER A 555 -19.46 -23.56 -52.34
N LEU A 556 -20.03 -22.40 -51.97
CA LEU A 556 -20.91 -22.25 -50.81
C LEU A 556 -22.20 -21.52 -51.21
N PRO A 557 -23.32 -22.23 -51.45
CA PRO A 557 -24.57 -21.63 -51.94
C PRO A 557 -25.29 -20.80 -50.86
N ASN A 558 -26.28 -20.00 -51.29
CA ASN A 558 -27.12 -19.13 -50.43
C ASN A 558 -26.37 -18.04 -49.66
N MET A 559 -25.27 -17.56 -50.23
CA MET A 559 -24.45 -16.46 -49.72
C MET A 559 -24.48 -15.28 -50.69
N THR A 560 -23.96 -14.12 -50.27
CA THR A 560 -23.57 -13.06 -51.20
C THR A 560 -22.08 -13.18 -51.52
N TYR A 561 -21.70 -12.81 -52.73
CA TYR A 561 -20.34 -12.97 -53.24
C TYR A 561 -19.83 -11.62 -53.74
N LEU A 562 -18.55 -11.35 -53.51
CA LEU A 562 -17.84 -10.26 -54.15
C LEU A 562 -16.48 -10.78 -54.61
N TRP A 563 -16.35 -10.98 -55.92
CA TRP A 563 -15.11 -11.42 -56.54
C TRP A 563 -14.12 -10.26 -56.66
N SER A 564 -12.82 -10.56 -56.70
CA SER A 564 -11.77 -9.58 -56.98
C SER A 564 -11.90 -8.91 -58.35
N THR A 565 -12.72 -9.48 -59.24
CA THR A 565 -13.08 -8.92 -60.54
C THR A 565 -14.24 -7.91 -60.45
N GLY A 566 -15.02 -7.94 -59.36
CA GLY A 566 -16.19 -7.07 -59.11
C GLY A 566 -17.55 -7.79 -59.24
N GLU A 567 -17.56 -9.01 -59.77
CA GLU A 567 -18.75 -9.83 -59.96
C GLU A 567 -19.35 -10.32 -58.63
N THR A 568 -20.64 -10.65 -58.66
CA THR A 568 -21.42 -11.01 -57.45
C THR A 568 -22.19 -12.34 -57.56
N THR A 569 -21.97 -13.10 -58.63
CA THR A 569 -22.53 -14.44 -58.82
C THR A 569 -21.71 -15.49 -58.06
N GLN A 570 -22.31 -16.64 -57.73
CA GLN A 570 -21.59 -17.73 -57.06
C GLN A 570 -20.44 -18.28 -57.92
N THR A 571 -20.62 -18.29 -59.24
CA THR A 571 -19.61 -18.72 -60.20
C THR A 571 -19.28 -17.59 -61.18
N ILE A 572 -18.04 -17.58 -61.65
CA ILE A 572 -17.53 -16.64 -62.68
C ILE A 572 -16.66 -17.38 -63.70
N GLU A 573 -16.54 -16.84 -64.91
CA GLU A 573 -15.62 -17.32 -65.94
C GLU A 573 -14.41 -16.39 -66.03
N VAL A 574 -13.20 -16.93 -65.92
CA VAL A 574 -11.98 -16.11 -65.95
C VAL A 574 -11.08 -16.44 -67.15
N PRO A 575 -10.58 -15.43 -67.90
CA PRO A 575 -9.78 -15.66 -69.10
C PRO A 575 -8.28 -15.77 -68.83
N SER A 576 -7.80 -15.30 -67.68
CA SER A 576 -6.37 -15.15 -67.37
C SER A 576 -5.92 -16.11 -66.27
N ASN A 577 -4.63 -16.46 -66.26
CA ASN A 577 -4.03 -17.12 -65.11
C ASN A 577 -3.79 -16.06 -64.00
N GLY A 578 -3.68 -16.50 -62.76
CA GLY A 578 -3.51 -15.59 -61.63
C GLY A 578 -4.27 -15.98 -60.38
N ILE A 579 -4.28 -15.08 -59.41
CA ILE A 579 -4.94 -15.26 -58.12
C ILE A 579 -6.26 -14.50 -58.16
N TYR A 580 -7.35 -15.23 -57.94
CA TYR A 580 -8.70 -14.69 -57.78
C TYR A 580 -9.11 -14.86 -56.32
N THR A 581 -9.85 -13.89 -55.78
CA THR A 581 -10.42 -14.01 -54.44
C THR A 581 -11.92 -13.75 -54.49
N VAL A 582 -12.68 -14.42 -53.63
CA VAL A 582 -14.10 -14.14 -53.43
C VAL A 582 -14.38 -13.97 -51.95
N ASP A 583 -14.95 -12.82 -51.61
CA ASP A 583 -15.50 -12.56 -50.29
C ASP A 583 -16.91 -13.16 -50.26
N VAL A 584 -17.07 -14.25 -49.51
CA VAL A 584 -18.33 -14.96 -49.30
C VAL A 584 -18.94 -14.46 -48.01
N THR A 585 -20.12 -13.84 -48.09
CA THR A 585 -20.78 -13.20 -46.95
C THR A 585 -22.14 -13.83 -46.66
N SER A 586 -22.38 -14.16 -45.40
CA SER A 586 -23.68 -14.68 -44.96
C SER A 586 -24.77 -13.63 -45.02
N LEU A 587 -26.02 -14.09 -45.17
CA LEU A 587 -27.17 -13.19 -45.20
C LEU A 587 -27.41 -12.52 -43.83
N ALA A 588 -28.29 -11.52 -43.80
CA ALA A 588 -28.71 -10.90 -42.55
C ALA A 588 -29.51 -11.90 -41.69
N PRO A 589 -29.37 -11.87 -40.34
CA PRO A 589 -28.67 -10.85 -39.55
C PRO A 589 -27.15 -11.06 -39.35
N GLU A 590 -26.60 -12.21 -39.77
CA GLU A 590 -25.20 -12.58 -39.49
C GLU A 590 -24.18 -11.67 -40.18
N ASN A 591 -24.36 -11.41 -41.49
CA ASN A 591 -23.47 -10.58 -42.31
C ASN A 591 -21.96 -10.87 -42.14
N CYS A 592 -21.59 -12.14 -41.94
CA CYS A 592 -20.22 -12.56 -41.70
C CYS A 592 -19.51 -12.93 -43.00
N THR A 593 -18.32 -12.38 -43.20
CA THR A 593 -17.54 -12.57 -44.43
C THR A 593 -16.35 -13.48 -44.21
N SER A 594 -16.08 -14.36 -45.17
CA SER A 594 -14.81 -15.11 -45.28
C SER A 594 -14.31 -15.06 -46.70
N ARG A 595 -12.98 -15.05 -46.87
CA ARG A 595 -12.34 -14.94 -48.18
C ARG A 595 -11.83 -16.29 -48.64
N LYS A 596 -12.23 -16.70 -49.84
CA LYS A 596 -11.66 -17.86 -50.56
C LYS A 596 -10.65 -17.36 -51.58
N THR A 597 -9.48 -17.99 -51.65
CA THR A 597 -8.45 -17.74 -52.66
C THR A 597 -8.43 -18.88 -53.67
N ILE A 598 -8.51 -18.53 -54.96
CA ILE A 598 -8.49 -19.49 -56.06
C ILE A 598 -7.30 -19.15 -56.96
N THR A 599 -6.35 -20.08 -57.05
CA THR A 599 -5.17 -19.91 -57.91
C THR A 599 -5.40 -20.61 -59.24
N VAL A 600 -5.45 -19.84 -60.32
CA VAL A 600 -5.60 -20.36 -61.68
C VAL A 600 -4.23 -20.49 -62.31
N GLN A 601 -3.83 -21.74 -62.59
CA GLN A 601 -2.55 -22.06 -63.20
C GLN A 601 -2.74 -22.69 -64.56
N GLU A 602 -1.81 -22.39 -65.47
CA GLU A 602 -1.77 -22.99 -66.79
C GLU A 602 -1.11 -24.36 -66.72
N ASP A 603 -1.65 -25.34 -67.45
CA ASP A 603 -1.03 -26.65 -67.59
C ASP A 603 0.27 -26.58 -68.40
N ASN A 604 1.21 -27.47 -68.10
CA ASN A 604 2.46 -27.54 -68.85
C ASN A 604 2.16 -28.10 -70.25
N LYS A 605 2.86 -27.60 -71.26
CA LYS A 605 2.83 -28.19 -72.61
C LYS A 605 3.80 -29.39 -72.67
N PRO A 606 3.47 -30.47 -73.40
CA PRO A 606 4.41 -31.54 -73.69
C PRO A 606 5.46 -31.02 -74.69
N GLU A 607 6.72 -31.44 -74.51
CA GLU A 607 7.82 -31.12 -75.42
C GLU A 607 8.72 -32.35 -75.56
N VAL A 608 8.80 -32.92 -76.76
CA VAL A 608 9.57 -34.14 -77.06
C VAL A 608 11.06 -33.82 -77.00
N LYS A 609 11.75 -34.46 -76.06
CA LYS A 609 13.20 -34.30 -75.87
C LYS A 609 13.98 -35.18 -76.83
N ILE A 610 13.61 -36.46 -76.92
CA ILE A 610 14.26 -37.44 -77.79
C ILE A 610 13.34 -38.64 -78.03
N VAL A 611 13.47 -39.26 -79.20
CA VAL A 611 12.85 -40.55 -79.53
C VAL A 611 13.94 -41.61 -79.62
N ILE A 612 13.89 -42.60 -78.74
CA ILE A 612 14.85 -43.71 -78.69
C ILE A 612 14.25 -44.89 -79.44
N VAL A 613 14.99 -45.44 -80.41
CA VAL A 613 14.57 -46.57 -81.22
C VAL A 613 15.52 -47.75 -81.00
N ASP A 614 14.98 -48.88 -80.53
CA ASP A 614 15.69 -50.14 -80.36
C ASP A 614 14.92 -51.29 -81.06
N GLU A 615 15.45 -51.76 -82.18
CA GLU A 615 14.74 -52.63 -83.15
C GLU A 615 13.33 -52.11 -83.48
N THR A 616 12.29 -52.71 -82.90
CA THR A 616 10.88 -52.33 -83.08
C THR A 616 10.27 -51.68 -81.84
N THR A 617 11.09 -51.34 -80.84
CA THR A 617 10.67 -50.67 -79.60
C THR A 617 11.02 -49.20 -79.68
N VAL A 618 10.02 -48.34 -79.48
CA VAL A 618 10.17 -46.88 -79.53
C VAL A 618 9.83 -46.31 -78.16
N THR A 619 10.71 -45.47 -77.61
CA THR A 619 10.47 -44.74 -76.36
C THR A 619 10.51 -43.24 -76.64
N ILE A 620 9.45 -42.52 -76.25
CA ILE A 620 9.33 -41.07 -76.39
C ILE A 620 9.66 -40.43 -75.04
N GLU A 621 10.79 -39.72 -74.94
CA GLU A 621 11.11 -38.97 -73.72
C GLU A 621 10.73 -37.50 -73.88
N LEU A 622 10.08 -36.91 -72.86
CA LEU A 622 9.78 -35.48 -72.82
C LEU A 622 10.83 -34.69 -72.03
N ILE A 623 10.89 -33.38 -72.25
CA ILE A 623 11.73 -32.47 -71.42
C ILE A 623 11.23 -32.49 -69.98
N LYS A 624 9.91 -32.49 -69.79
CA LYS A 624 9.25 -32.59 -68.51
C LYS A 624 8.05 -33.53 -68.65
N GLU A 625 8.10 -34.64 -67.94
CA GLU A 625 6.97 -35.57 -67.86
C GLU A 625 5.92 -35.04 -66.89
N GLU A 626 4.66 -35.25 -67.26
CA GLU A 626 3.49 -35.02 -66.40
C GLU A 626 2.57 -36.23 -66.57
N ASP A 627 1.86 -36.58 -65.51
CA ASP A 627 0.99 -37.77 -65.45
C ASP A 627 -0.25 -37.67 -66.37
N TYR A 628 -0.60 -36.45 -66.80
CA TYR A 628 -1.68 -36.16 -67.73
C TYR A 628 -1.24 -36.06 -69.20
N PHE A 629 0.01 -36.40 -69.53
CA PHE A 629 0.43 -36.54 -70.92
C PHE A 629 0.20 -37.96 -71.46
N GLU A 630 -0.16 -38.04 -72.73
CA GLU A 630 -0.34 -39.27 -73.50
C GLU A 630 0.45 -39.22 -74.81
N TYR A 631 0.87 -40.39 -75.29
CA TYR A 631 1.85 -40.57 -76.35
C TYR A 631 1.25 -41.36 -77.52
N SER A 632 1.73 -41.14 -78.74
CA SER A 632 1.36 -41.94 -79.92
C SER A 632 2.51 -42.00 -80.92
N ILE A 633 2.55 -43.06 -81.76
CA ILE A 633 3.46 -43.17 -82.91
C ILE A 633 2.73 -43.17 -84.27
N ASP A 634 1.39 -43.13 -84.25
CA ASP A 634 0.55 -43.09 -85.46
C ASP A 634 -0.37 -41.86 -85.53
N GLY A 635 -0.36 -41.04 -84.47
CA GLY A 635 -1.17 -39.83 -84.34
C GLY A 635 -2.65 -40.08 -84.08
N ILE A 636 -3.08 -41.34 -83.95
CA ILE A 636 -4.48 -41.75 -83.80
C ILE A 636 -4.69 -42.45 -82.45
N HIS A 637 -3.88 -43.46 -82.17
CA HIS A 637 -3.96 -44.26 -80.95
C HIS A 637 -2.96 -43.72 -79.92
N TYR A 638 -3.49 -43.15 -78.84
CA TYR A 638 -2.70 -42.63 -77.74
C TYR A 638 -2.72 -43.57 -76.54
N GLN A 639 -1.62 -43.62 -75.80
CA GLN A 639 -1.45 -44.39 -74.57
C GLN A 639 -0.67 -43.56 -73.55
N SER A 640 -0.88 -43.83 -72.26
CA SER A 640 -0.15 -43.15 -71.17
C SER A 640 1.31 -43.61 -71.07
N SER A 641 1.62 -44.82 -71.51
CA SER A 641 3.00 -45.29 -71.58
C SER A 641 3.71 -44.65 -72.76
N ASN A 642 4.93 -44.17 -72.53
CA ASN A 642 5.78 -43.63 -73.58
C ASN A 642 6.53 -44.69 -74.40
N VAL A 643 6.27 -45.99 -74.16
CA VAL A 643 6.93 -47.11 -74.82
C VAL A 643 5.98 -47.84 -75.78
N PHE A 644 6.41 -48.00 -77.03
CA PHE A 644 5.67 -48.69 -78.07
C PHE A 644 6.44 -49.92 -78.53
N THR A 645 5.83 -51.10 -78.45
CA THR A 645 6.42 -52.34 -78.95
C THR A 645 5.81 -52.70 -80.31
N ASN A 646 6.63 -53.13 -81.27
CA ASN A 646 6.24 -53.43 -82.65
C ASN A 646 5.97 -52.22 -83.55
N ALA A 647 6.76 -51.15 -83.41
CA ALA A 647 6.67 -49.98 -84.30
C ALA A 647 6.96 -50.38 -85.77
N PRO A 648 6.18 -49.88 -86.76
CA PRO A 648 6.41 -50.23 -88.16
C PRO A 648 7.73 -49.65 -88.68
N SER A 649 8.48 -50.42 -89.48
CA SER A 649 9.72 -49.96 -90.12
C SER A 649 9.47 -48.77 -91.05
N GLY A 650 10.38 -47.80 -91.09
CA GLY A 650 10.27 -46.61 -91.94
C GLY A 650 10.24 -45.31 -91.14
N LEU A 651 9.91 -44.21 -91.83
CA LEU A 651 9.73 -42.89 -91.22
C LEU A 651 8.39 -42.87 -90.46
N GLN A 652 8.45 -42.51 -89.19
CA GLN A 652 7.32 -42.38 -88.28
C GLN A 652 7.37 -41.02 -87.58
N THR A 653 6.32 -40.69 -86.83
CA THR A 653 6.25 -39.47 -86.03
C THR A 653 5.83 -39.82 -84.61
N ALA A 654 6.63 -39.42 -83.63
CA ALA A 654 6.27 -39.48 -82.23
C ALA A 654 5.36 -38.28 -81.91
N TYR A 655 4.27 -38.52 -81.19
CA TYR A 655 3.35 -37.50 -80.71
C TYR A 655 3.27 -37.57 -79.19
N ALA A 656 3.26 -36.41 -78.55
CA ALA A 656 2.92 -36.25 -77.14
C ALA A 656 1.89 -35.14 -77.01
N ARG A 657 0.81 -35.39 -76.27
CA ARG A 657 -0.23 -34.40 -75.99
C ARG A 657 -0.75 -34.53 -74.57
N ASP A 658 -1.42 -33.53 -74.04
CA ASP A 658 -2.20 -33.70 -72.82
C ASP A 658 -3.52 -34.44 -73.10
N VAL A 659 -4.05 -35.14 -72.08
CA VAL A 659 -5.33 -35.86 -72.15
C VAL A 659 -6.53 -34.95 -72.46
N ASN A 660 -6.44 -33.66 -72.13
CA ASN A 660 -7.46 -32.66 -72.45
C ASN A 660 -7.29 -32.10 -73.88
N LYS A 661 -6.26 -32.54 -74.62
CA LYS A 661 -5.93 -32.20 -76.01
C LYS A 661 -5.70 -30.71 -76.25
N CYS A 662 -5.22 -30.01 -75.24
CA CYS A 662 -4.96 -28.57 -75.29
C CYS A 662 -3.65 -28.22 -76.00
N ASN A 663 -2.64 -29.07 -75.88
CA ASN A 663 -1.29 -28.89 -76.39
C ASN A 663 -0.79 -30.20 -76.99
N THR A 664 -0.04 -30.13 -78.08
CA THR A 664 0.55 -31.30 -78.73
C THR A 664 1.91 -30.91 -79.27
N ASP A 665 2.86 -31.83 -79.13
CA ASP A 665 4.17 -31.76 -79.75
C ASP A 665 4.46 -33.04 -80.52
N SER A 666 5.31 -32.96 -81.53
CA SER A 666 5.61 -34.11 -82.38
C SER A 666 7.00 -34.06 -83.00
N GLU A 667 7.68 -35.20 -83.03
CA GLU A 667 9.05 -35.33 -83.56
C GLU A 667 9.15 -36.51 -84.53
N PRO A 668 9.69 -36.34 -85.76
CA PRO A 668 9.89 -37.45 -86.69
C PRO A 668 11.04 -38.36 -86.26
N PHE A 669 10.90 -39.67 -86.49
CA PHE A 669 11.95 -40.66 -86.23
C PHE A 669 11.91 -41.81 -87.25
N VAL A 670 12.98 -42.59 -87.37
CA VAL A 670 13.05 -43.71 -88.33
C VAL A 670 13.30 -45.03 -87.60
N VAL A 671 12.48 -46.04 -87.91
CA VAL A 671 12.65 -47.43 -87.46
C VAL A 671 13.35 -48.23 -88.55
N ILE A 672 14.55 -48.74 -88.26
CA ILE A 672 15.34 -49.60 -89.17
C ILE A 672 15.22 -51.05 -88.70
N ILE A 673 14.79 -51.94 -89.59
CA ILE A 673 14.71 -53.38 -89.31
C ILE A 673 15.64 -54.13 -90.24
N VAL A 674 16.62 -54.82 -89.65
CA VAL A 674 17.54 -55.69 -90.38
C VAL A 674 16.99 -57.12 -90.38
N PRO A 675 16.65 -57.72 -91.55
CA PRO A 675 16.15 -59.08 -91.58
C PRO A 675 17.20 -60.09 -91.10
N LYS A 676 16.80 -61.02 -90.24
CA LYS A 676 17.71 -62.07 -89.71
C LYS A 676 17.98 -63.19 -90.71
N TYR A 677 17.17 -63.33 -91.75
CA TYR A 677 17.36 -64.29 -92.83
C TYR A 677 16.62 -63.87 -94.10
N PHE A 678 16.93 -64.52 -95.21
CA PHE A 678 16.17 -64.46 -96.45
C PHE A 678 16.29 -65.79 -97.23
N THR A 679 15.37 -66.04 -98.16
CA THR A 679 15.19 -67.30 -98.91
C THR A 679 15.12 -67.03 -100.41
N PRO A 680 16.26 -66.91 -101.12
CA PRO A 680 16.26 -66.63 -102.56
C PRO A 680 15.86 -67.87 -103.38
N ASN A 681 14.58 -68.24 -103.35
CA ASN A 681 13.97 -69.37 -104.06
C ASN A 681 13.01 -68.94 -105.18
N ASN A 682 12.82 -67.63 -105.34
CA ASN A 682 11.98 -66.97 -106.34
C ASN A 682 10.48 -67.30 -106.19
N ASP A 683 10.01 -67.45 -104.95
CA ASP A 683 8.59 -67.68 -104.62
C ASP A 683 7.80 -66.38 -104.34
N GLY A 684 8.47 -65.23 -104.38
CA GLY A 684 7.91 -63.91 -104.09
C GLY A 684 8.06 -63.48 -102.62
N PHE A 685 8.58 -64.33 -101.74
CA PHE A 685 8.71 -64.08 -100.31
C PHE A 685 10.16 -64.17 -99.83
N ASN A 686 10.68 -63.06 -99.30
CA ASN A 686 12.07 -62.95 -98.80
C ASN A 686 13.14 -63.38 -99.83
N ASP A 687 12.88 -63.17 -101.12
CA ASP A 687 13.81 -63.53 -102.20
C ASP A 687 15.09 -62.70 -102.20
N VAL A 688 15.03 -61.51 -101.59
CA VAL A 688 16.16 -60.62 -101.44
C VAL A 688 16.32 -60.21 -99.97
N TRP A 689 17.56 -60.02 -99.55
CA TRP A 689 17.88 -59.44 -98.26
C TRP A 689 17.89 -57.92 -98.39
N GLU A 690 16.90 -57.26 -97.79
CA GLU A 690 16.72 -55.80 -97.80
C GLU A 690 16.50 -55.28 -96.38
N ILE A 691 17.27 -54.26 -95.98
CA ILE A 691 17.07 -53.59 -94.70
C ILE A 691 15.88 -52.63 -94.81
N LYS A 692 14.81 -52.91 -94.07
CA LYS A 692 13.60 -52.08 -94.08
C LYS A 692 13.87 -50.77 -93.34
N GLY A 693 13.36 -49.66 -93.90
CA GLY A 693 13.55 -48.31 -93.34
C GLY A 693 14.86 -47.63 -93.75
N LEU A 694 15.83 -48.36 -94.33
CA LEU A 694 17.10 -47.81 -94.80
C LEU A 694 16.94 -46.77 -95.93
N VAL A 695 15.82 -46.81 -96.67
CA VAL A 695 15.45 -45.81 -97.68
C VAL A 695 15.49 -44.37 -97.16
N ASN A 696 15.25 -44.17 -95.86
CA ASN A 696 15.26 -42.83 -95.25
C ASN A 696 16.68 -42.31 -94.95
N TYR A 697 17.71 -43.13 -95.18
CA TYR A 697 19.12 -42.77 -95.04
C TYR A 697 19.82 -42.90 -96.40
N PRO A 698 19.74 -41.89 -97.28
CA PRO A 698 20.27 -41.97 -98.64
C PRO A 698 21.80 -42.13 -98.73
N LEU A 699 22.51 -41.75 -97.66
CA LEU A 699 23.96 -41.90 -97.53
C LEU A 699 24.39 -43.22 -96.88
N ALA A 700 23.43 -44.08 -96.51
CA ALA A 700 23.74 -45.33 -95.83
C ALA A 700 24.49 -46.31 -96.74
N GLU A 701 25.50 -46.94 -96.15
CA GLU A 701 26.29 -47.99 -96.77
C GLU A 701 26.13 -49.27 -95.96
N VAL A 702 25.87 -50.38 -96.64
CA VAL A 702 25.79 -51.71 -96.04
C VAL A 702 26.77 -52.62 -96.74
N SER A 703 27.80 -53.03 -96.03
CA SER A 703 28.79 -53.97 -96.56
C SER A 703 28.47 -55.38 -96.07
N LEU A 704 28.39 -56.34 -96.99
CA LEU A 704 28.10 -57.75 -96.72
C LEU A 704 29.35 -58.61 -96.89
N PHE A 705 29.60 -59.51 -95.96
CA PHE A 705 30.80 -60.32 -95.88
C PHE A 705 30.48 -61.81 -95.72
N ASP A 706 31.32 -62.68 -96.27
CA ASP A 706 31.28 -64.11 -95.96
C ASP A 706 31.96 -64.42 -94.61
N ARG A 707 31.92 -65.69 -94.21
CA ARG A 707 32.52 -66.19 -92.94
C ARG A 707 34.03 -65.98 -92.82
N TYR A 708 34.73 -65.66 -93.90
CA TYR A 708 36.17 -65.42 -93.92
C TYR A 708 36.50 -63.91 -94.00
N GLY A 709 35.49 -63.03 -93.95
CA GLY A 709 35.65 -61.59 -94.03
C GLY A 709 35.81 -61.06 -95.47
N LYS A 710 35.55 -61.89 -96.49
CA LYS A 710 35.58 -61.42 -97.88
C LYS A 710 34.34 -60.58 -98.15
N LEU A 711 34.52 -59.37 -98.68
CA LEU A 711 33.43 -58.52 -99.14
C LEU A 711 32.69 -59.19 -100.31
N ILE A 712 31.40 -59.43 -100.10
CA ILE A 712 30.50 -60.09 -101.05
C ILE A 712 29.69 -59.07 -101.83
N ALA A 713 29.09 -58.11 -101.14
CA ALA A 713 28.30 -57.08 -101.78
C ALA A 713 28.36 -55.79 -100.96
N GLN A 714 28.20 -54.66 -101.64
CA GLN A 714 27.92 -53.39 -101.01
C GLN A 714 26.56 -52.91 -101.49
N LEU A 715 25.69 -52.64 -100.53
CA LEU A 715 24.39 -52.04 -100.74
C LEU A 715 24.49 -50.57 -100.36
N HIS A 716 23.83 -49.74 -101.14
CA HIS A 716 23.77 -48.30 -100.96
C HIS A 716 22.35 -47.82 -101.24
N GLY A 717 22.09 -46.53 -101.06
CA GLY A 717 20.78 -45.91 -101.28
C GLY A 717 20.09 -46.19 -102.63
N PHE A 718 20.78 -46.69 -103.66
CA PHE A 718 20.19 -47.06 -104.96
C PHE A 718 20.22 -48.57 -105.28
N ASN A 719 21.00 -49.35 -104.53
CA ASN A 719 21.10 -50.80 -104.66
C ASN A 719 20.91 -51.40 -103.27
N ARG A 720 19.65 -51.63 -102.89
CA ARG A 720 19.25 -51.79 -101.47
C ARG A 720 19.06 -53.22 -101.04
N SER A 721 19.15 -54.16 -101.97
CA SER A 721 18.85 -55.54 -101.72
C SER A 721 19.91 -56.45 -102.31
N TRP A 722 20.07 -57.60 -101.69
CA TRP A 722 20.99 -58.63 -102.15
C TRP A 722 20.24 -59.94 -102.39
N ASP A 723 20.40 -60.50 -103.58
CA ASP A 723 19.68 -61.70 -104.06
C ASP A 723 20.38 -63.02 -103.69
N GLY A 724 21.44 -62.97 -102.89
CA GLY A 724 22.20 -64.16 -102.52
C GLY A 724 23.20 -64.65 -103.56
N THR A 725 23.53 -63.82 -104.56
CA THR A 725 24.53 -64.15 -105.59
C THR A 725 25.82 -63.34 -105.43
N TYR A 726 26.94 -63.89 -105.92
CA TYR A 726 28.22 -63.18 -106.09
C TYR A 726 28.73 -63.44 -107.50
N ASN A 727 28.95 -62.38 -108.28
CA ASN A 727 29.27 -62.48 -109.71
C ASN A 727 28.30 -63.40 -110.48
N LYS A 728 26.99 -63.28 -110.19
CA LYS A 728 25.89 -64.10 -110.75
C LYS A 728 25.91 -65.59 -110.37
N ASN A 729 26.84 -66.02 -109.53
CA ASN A 729 26.84 -67.38 -108.99
C ASN A 729 26.11 -67.42 -107.65
N GLN A 730 25.28 -68.44 -107.44
CA GLN A 730 24.61 -68.68 -106.17
C GLN A 730 25.63 -68.93 -105.05
N LEU A 731 25.58 -68.15 -103.98
CA LEU A 731 26.44 -68.36 -102.82
C LEU A 731 25.86 -69.38 -101.84
N PRO A 732 26.66 -70.11 -101.03
CA PRO A 732 26.15 -71.16 -100.15
C PRO A 732 25.08 -70.69 -99.15
N ALA A 733 24.19 -71.60 -98.75
CA ALA A 733 23.28 -71.41 -97.62
C ALA A 733 24.08 -71.47 -96.31
N THR A 734 24.40 -70.30 -95.76
CA THR A 734 25.21 -70.09 -94.55
C THR A 734 24.88 -68.70 -93.99
N ASP A 735 25.45 -68.38 -92.83
CA ASP A 735 25.45 -67.02 -92.32
C ASP A 735 26.40 -66.09 -93.10
N TYR A 736 25.97 -64.85 -93.24
CA TYR A 736 26.70 -63.72 -93.78
C TYR A 736 26.67 -62.58 -92.76
N TRP A 737 27.71 -61.75 -92.75
CA TRP A 737 27.85 -60.65 -91.82
C TRP A 737 27.61 -59.33 -92.53
N TYR A 738 26.99 -58.38 -91.84
CA TYR A 738 26.81 -57.03 -92.34
C TYR A 738 27.53 -56.01 -91.44
N VAL A 739 27.95 -54.92 -92.06
CA VAL A 739 28.31 -53.68 -91.40
C VAL A 739 27.46 -52.58 -92.04
N ILE A 740 26.63 -51.93 -91.24
CA ILE A 740 25.80 -50.80 -91.64
C ILE A 740 26.44 -49.53 -91.10
N LYS A 741 26.55 -48.51 -91.95
CA LYS A 741 26.93 -47.17 -91.57
C LYS A 741 25.94 -46.19 -92.20
N LEU A 742 25.14 -45.50 -91.38
CA LEU A 742 24.01 -44.70 -91.89
C LEU A 742 24.44 -43.38 -92.56
N ASP A 743 25.53 -42.79 -92.09
CA ASP A 743 26.23 -41.67 -92.70
C ASP A 743 27.68 -41.61 -92.19
N LYS A 744 28.46 -40.60 -92.61
CA LYS A 744 29.88 -40.49 -92.27
C LYS A 744 30.17 -40.40 -90.75
N ASP A 745 29.22 -39.85 -89.98
CA ASP A 745 29.35 -39.52 -88.56
C ASP A 745 28.67 -40.57 -87.65
N SER A 746 27.81 -41.42 -88.23
CA SER A 746 27.13 -42.51 -87.54
C SER A 746 28.07 -43.67 -87.18
N PRO A 747 27.87 -44.32 -86.02
CA PRO A 747 28.63 -45.51 -85.64
C PRO A 747 28.32 -46.69 -86.58
N GLU A 748 29.29 -47.58 -86.74
CA GLU A 748 29.09 -48.83 -87.47
C GLU A 748 28.24 -49.80 -86.65
N VAL A 749 27.14 -50.27 -87.23
CA VAL A 749 26.31 -51.34 -86.67
C VAL A 749 26.66 -52.66 -87.36
N LYS A 750 27.08 -53.65 -86.59
CA LYS A 750 27.52 -54.95 -87.11
C LYS A 750 26.56 -56.05 -86.68
N GLY A 751 26.34 -57.02 -87.55
CA GLY A 751 25.53 -58.18 -87.24
C GLY A 751 25.69 -59.28 -88.28
N HIS A 752 24.82 -60.29 -88.20
CA HIS A 752 24.78 -61.38 -89.18
C HIS A 752 23.35 -61.75 -89.52
N PHE A 753 23.19 -62.41 -90.66
CA PHE A 753 21.92 -62.93 -91.15
C PHE A 753 22.17 -64.23 -91.92
N SER A 754 21.15 -65.09 -91.99
CA SER A 754 21.27 -66.38 -92.67
C SER A 754 20.70 -66.32 -94.08
N LEU A 755 21.46 -66.78 -95.08
CA LEU A 755 20.90 -67.17 -96.37
C LEU A 755 20.41 -68.61 -96.26
N LYS A 756 19.11 -68.83 -96.45
CA LYS A 756 18.47 -70.16 -96.43
C LYS A 756 18.05 -70.56 -97.84
N ARG A 757 18.20 -71.82 -98.22
CA ARG A 757 17.68 -72.38 -99.48
C ARG A 757 16.87 -73.62 -99.24
#